data_AF-A0A4Q1D670-F1
#
_entry.id   AF-A0A4Q1D670-F1
#
_cell.length_a   1.000
_cell.length_b   1.000
_cell.length_c   1.000
_cell.angle_alpha   90.00
_cell.angle_beta   90.00
_cell.angle_gamma   90.00
#
_symmetry.space_group_name_H-M   'P 1'
#
loop_
_entity.id
_entity.type
_entity.pdbx_description
1 polymer ?
#
loop_
_entity_poly.entity_id
_entity_poly.type
_entity_poly.pdbx_seq_one_letter_code
_entity_poly.pdbx_strand_id
1 'polypeptide(L)'
;MENQPANTESAPQRRHYIVVVHGMGEQKCNVTAPAIVQRFAEARQRTTGTHLANEKGDKEKKKSEPPNYNFIIPANLSEQTIRNNGYGHGWAEFEGIPVTPPAKKPEFNGTIATDSNGTNFRFVDLDWQFILRSDIDKFGSSTEEWSKALLDRLELRKERKQQEGSTKKIASWAIPMLNSVVNTALPLKQILAFISPDLAKHVFDGFLGDVHLYGDYGRTRGRAVRHFHAVLDEIMIRDFLQWYWNVYTQNPEQNGKPAKYEPPEFTIIAHSLGTIMSFDALVYAHIKDEIRKNNYTNQKWPASLPFPGYDFIHSIEKNNWDYLHQKLHVIWNREQYNNEILKNIWGLISPSDAELKSHFDLARALEENNMPVPKIPYLSWKNHIKSYITLGSPIDKFYVLWPEKYTHLEEIGQDQEEWLKAPAEINHYNFCDEQDPVGHHLEEVMGTRVYKQLFKITPTGNHDVVFRRYEVPGYAHIKYFDDRELFFGIVDNIIDTKNADDNDRFVWKNIHDKKGAESSAKRWAYYFIPFFTVLATTALLSYGLMNESLLWKCIYIIVSVLLWVQPNALTAYKEEIGKIRNPDELRFALPAWLVWILDKWNWPAWALRVLKKWDIIRPVRGIFSRLVSAAIEWRRILIVESLGSNTITKKSQPHTLNERISFQSQEMKNEPLKYFTQLIIISSLYLVASLILFQYVEADTLFKNILFDHQDKTSFGLKTVRIAFFFTLTYTFVRFYVVVSFFRAWWRIHPQEQKNRQRKRILQEPA
;
A
#
# COMPACT_ATOMS: atom_id res chain seq x y z
N MET A 1 49.97 -31.54 -8.72
CA MET A 1 48.72 -31.91 -8.03
C MET A 1 48.39 -30.74 -7.11
N GLU A 2 47.55 -29.82 -7.60
CA GLU A 2 47.03 -28.74 -6.77
C GLU A 2 46.07 -29.35 -5.74
N ASN A 3 46.32 -29.07 -4.46
CA ASN A 3 45.46 -29.47 -3.35
C ASN A 3 44.07 -28.86 -3.55
N GLN A 4 43.10 -29.69 -3.97
CA GLN A 4 41.69 -29.32 -3.85
C GLN A 4 41.43 -29.03 -2.36
N PRO A 5 40.90 -27.85 -2.01
CA PRO A 5 40.55 -27.55 -0.63
C PRO A 5 39.59 -28.64 -0.14
N ALA A 6 39.92 -29.25 1.00
CA ALA A 6 39.08 -30.26 1.62
C ALA A 6 37.65 -29.71 1.69
N ASN A 7 36.70 -30.43 1.08
CA ASN A 7 35.27 -30.14 1.15
C ASN A 7 34.89 -30.04 2.64
N THR A 8 34.85 -28.83 3.17
CA THR A 8 34.24 -28.58 4.46
C THR A 8 32.77 -28.90 4.27
N GLU A 9 32.31 -29.98 4.89
CA GLU A 9 30.89 -30.35 4.91
C GLU A 9 30.10 -29.11 5.34
N SER A 10 29.42 -28.48 4.39
CA SER A 10 28.56 -27.36 4.67
C SER A 10 27.49 -27.84 5.64
N ALA A 11 27.34 -27.14 6.77
CA ALA A 11 26.28 -27.44 7.73
C ALA A 11 24.94 -27.65 6.99
N PRO A 12 24.13 -28.63 7.42
CA PRO A 12 22.87 -28.95 6.75
C PRO A 12 22.05 -27.67 6.56
N GLN A 13 21.60 -27.47 5.34
CA GLN A 13 20.88 -26.26 5.00
C GLN A 13 19.48 -26.31 5.61
N ARG A 14 19.14 -25.28 6.37
CA ARG A 14 17.78 -25.11 6.89
C ARG A 14 16.79 -24.89 5.74
N ARG A 15 15.62 -25.51 5.91
CA ARG A 15 14.48 -25.34 5.01
C ARG A 15 13.99 -23.89 5.10
N HIS A 16 13.69 -23.26 3.96
CA HIS A 16 13.34 -21.85 3.92
C HIS A 16 12.01 -21.63 3.21
N TYR A 17 11.06 -21.10 3.96
CA TYR A 17 9.71 -20.77 3.52
C TYR A 17 9.59 -19.30 3.12
N ILE A 18 9.03 -19.06 1.94
CA ILE A 18 8.59 -17.75 1.44
C ILE A 18 7.09 -17.66 1.63
N VAL A 19 6.65 -16.90 2.65
CA VAL A 19 5.24 -16.70 2.98
C VAL A 19 4.76 -15.44 2.28
N VAL A 20 3.85 -15.61 1.33
CA VAL A 20 3.27 -14.54 0.54
C VAL A 20 1.96 -14.11 1.17
N VAL A 21 1.85 -12.82 1.49
CA VAL A 21 0.66 -12.25 2.12
C VAL A 21 0.11 -11.14 1.23
N HIS A 22 -1.01 -11.41 0.56
CA HIS A 22 -1.64 -10.41 -0.30
C HIS A 22 -2.58 -9.47 0.47
N GLY A 23 -2.92 -8.34 -0.15
CA GLY A 23 -3.85 -7.33 0.36
C GLY A 23 -5.21 -7.32 -0.35
N MET A 24 -5.89 -6.17 -0.31
CA MET A 24 -7.29 -5.95 -0.69
C MET A 24 -7.74 -6.55 -2.03
N GLY A 25 -9.06 -6.67 -2.19
CA GLY A 25 -9.68 -7.14 -3.43
C GLY A 25 -9.74 -8.66 -3.49
N GLU A 26 -10.38 -9.21 -4.52
CA GLU A 26 -10.64 -10.65 -4.63
C GLU A 26 -9.35 -11.49 -4.59
N GLN A 27 -8.90 -11.82 -3.37
CA GLN A 27 -7.92 -12.87 -3.17
C GLN A 27 -8.59 -14.15 -3.62
N LYS A 28 -8.00 -14.71 -4.65
CA LYS A 28 -8.22 -16.08 -5.05
C LYS A 28 -6.98 -16.81 -4.57
N CYS A 29 -7.19 -17.85 -3.78
CA CYS A 29 -6.12 -18.75 -3.38
C CYS A 29 -5.23 -19.05 -4.60
N ASN A 30 -3.92 -18.85 -4.44
CA ASN A 30 -2.86 -19.09 -5.45
C ASN A 30 -2.79 -18.16 -6.64
N VAL A 31 -3.37 -16.96 -6.56
CA VAL A 31 -3.12 -15.95 -7.60
C VAL A 31 -1.80 -15.21 -7.34
N THR A 32 -1.34 -15.15 -6.09
CA THR A 32 -0.22 -14.29 -5.72
C THR A 32 1.12 -15.02 -5.76
N ALA A 33 1.18 -16.22 -5.17
CA ALA A 33 2.42 -16.98 -5.10
C ALA A 33 3.06 -17.31 -6.47
N PRO A 34 2.32 -17.66 -7.54
CA PRO A 34 2.93 -18.01 -8.83
C PRO A 34 3.80 -16.89 -9.42
N ALA A 35 3.37 -15.63 -9.30
CA ALA A 35 4.16 -14.50 -9.77
C ALA A 35 5.51 -14.42 -9.02
N ILE A 36 5.49 -14.63 -7.71
CA ILE A 36 6.71 -14.62 -6.90
C ILE A 36 7.61 -15.82 -7.21
N VAL A 37 7.05 -17.02 -7.38
CA VAL A 37 7.80 -18.21 -7.81
C VAL A 37 8.52 -17.93 -9.13
N GLN A 38 7.82 -17.35 -10.11
CA GLN A 38 8.42 -16.95 -11.37
C GLN A 38 9.60 -15.98 -11.17
N ARG A 39 9.45 -14.95 -10.32
CA ARG A 39 10.54 -13.98 -10.08
C ARG A 39 11.73 -14.61 -9.37
N PHE A 40 11.50 -15.52 -8.43
CA PHE A 40 12.58 -16.29 -7.78
C PHE A 40 13.30 -17.21 -8.76
N ALA A 41 12.56 -17.91 -9.63
CA ALA A 41 13.14 -18.73 -10.69
C ALA A 41 14.00 -17.88 -11.65
N GLU A 42 13.49 -16.74 -12.11
CA GLU A 42 14.23 -15.81 -12.95
C GLU A 42 15.51 -15.32 -12.25
N ALA A 43 15.45 -15.01 -10.95
CA ALA A 43 16.60 -14.57 -10.17
C ALA A 43 17.66 -15.69 -10.09
N ARG A 44 17.22 -16.93 -9.83
CA ARG A 44 18.10 -18.10 -9.73
C ARG A 44 18.75 -18.48 -11.06
N GLN A 45 18.00 -18.41 -12.16
CA GLN A 45 18.52 -18.73 -13.50
C GLN A 45 19.47 -17.69 -14.07
N ARG A 46 19.43 -16.44 -13.58
CA ARG A 46 20.23 -15.35 -14.12
C ARG A 46 21.73 -15.69 -14.13
N THR A 47 22.38 -15.75 -15.29
CA THR A 47 23.84 -15.95 -15.37
C THR A 47 24.54 -14.82 -14.61
N THR A 48 25.39 -15.18 -13.64
CA THR A 48 26.11 -14.23 -12.77
C THR A 48 26.98 -13.23 -13.56
N GLY A 49 27.31 -13.50 -14.82
CA GLY A 49 28.07 -12.60 -15.69
C GLY A 49 27.26 -11.55 -16.48
N THR A 50 25.94 -11.68 -16.62
CA THR A 50 25.17 -10.85 -17.57
C THR A 50 24.89 -9.41 -17.08
N HIS A 51 24.95 -9.15 -15.77
CA HIS A 51 24.55 -7.84 -15.23
C HIS A 51 25.68 -6.80 -15.21
N LEU A 52 26.95 -7.25 -15.11
CA LEU A 52 28.12 -6.36 -15.11
C LEU A 52 28.58 -5.95 -16.53
N ALA A 53 28.28 -6.77 -17.54
CA ALA A 53 28.73 -6.51 -18.91
C ALA A 53 27.94 -5.40 -19.62
N ASN A 54 26.69 -5.15 -19.23
CA ASN A 54 25.81 -4.20 -19.94
C ASN A 54 26.05 -2.71 -19.61
N GLU A 55 26.97 -2.36 -18.70
CA GLU A 55 27.35 -0.94 -18.50
C GLU A 55 28.41 -0.46 -19.52
N LYS A 56 29.07 -1.35 -20.26
CA LYS A 56 30.08 -0.99 -21.28
C LYS A 56 29.64 -1.34 -22.70
N GLY A 57 28.79 -0.48 -23.28
CA GLY A 57 28.86 -0.14 -24.71
C GLY A 57 28.37 -1.14 -25.77
N ASP A 58 28.20 -2.43 -25.50
CA ASP A 58 27.80 -3.41 -26.53
C ASP A 58 26.29 -3.34 -26.84
N LYS A 59 25.93 -2.50 -27.81
CA LYS A 59 24.55 -2.18 -28.22
C LYS A 59 23.81 -3.31 -28.96
N GLU A 60 24.38 -4.49 -29.17
CA GLU A 60 23.83 -5.47 -30.12
C GLU A 60 23.48 -6.87 -29.59
N LYS A 61 23.55 -7.13 -28.27
CA LYS A 61 22.99 -8.39 -27.77
C LYS A 61 21.46 -8.32 -27.77
N LYS A 62 20.84 -9.04 -28.72
CA LYS A 62 19.41 -9.37 -28.76
C LYS A 62 18.92 -9.60 -27.33
N LYS A 63 17.97 -8.78 -26.87
CA LYS A 63 17.22 -9.06 -25.64
C LYS A 63 16.56 -10.43 -25.84
N SER A 64 17.16 -11.49 -25.32
CA SER A 64 16.44 -12.75 -25.18
C SER A 64 15.22 -12.45 -24.33
N GLU A 65 14.03 -12.70 -24.87
CA GLU A 65 12.81 -12.59 -24.09
C GLU A 65 12.98 -13.42 -22.81
N PRO A 66 12.53 -12.90 -21.66
CA PRO A 66 12.59 -13.69 -20.43
C PRO A 66 11.84 -15.01 -20.66
N PRO A 67 12.36 -16.13 -20.16
CA PRO A 67 11.64 -17.40 -20.25
C PRO A 67 10.25 -17.22 -19.63
N ASN A 68 9.22 -17.42 -20.45
CA ASN A 68 7.84 -17.38 -20.00
C ASN A 68 7.45 -18.79 -19.55
N TYR A 69 7.28 -18.98 -18.24
CA TYR A 69 6.85 -20.26 -17.70
C TYR A 69 5.33 -20.34 -17.80
N ASN A 70 4.84 -20.94 -18.88
CA ASN A 70 3.40 -21.02 -19.17
C ASN A 70 2.61 -21.85 -18.13
N PHE A 71 3.27 -22.55 -17.21
CA PHE A 71 2.61 -23.35 -16.19
C PHE A 71 3.42 -23.36 -14.89
N ILE A 72 2.94 -22.62 -13.89
CA ILE A 72 3.39 -22.76 -12.50
C ILE A 72 2.20 -23.28 -11.71
N ILE A 73 2.34 -24.50 -11.19
CA ILE A 73 1.29 -25.12 -10.40
C ILE A 73 1.07 -24.27 -9.14
N PRO A 74 -0.19 -23.95 -8.79
CA PRO A 74 -0.56 -23.31 -7.54
C PRO A 74 0.13 -23.89 -6.30
N ALA A 75 0.51 -23.03 -5.33
CA ALA A 75 1.11 -23.46 -4.07
C ALA A 75 0.27 -24.52 -3.34
N ASN A 76 -1.05 -24.37 -3.38
CA ASN A 76 -2.00 -25.30 -2.80
C ASN A 76 -2.27 -26.57 -3.64
N LEU A 77 -1.64 -26.74 -4.79
CA LEU A 77 -1.74 -27.92 -5.65
C LEU A 77 -0.41 -28.66 -5.78
N SER A 78 0.66 -28.17 -5.15
CA SER A 78 1.93 -28.91 -5.07
C SER A 78 1.69 -30.29 -4.43
N GLU A 79 2.55 -31.28 -4.69
CA GLU A 79 2.38 -32.66 -4.25
C GLU A 79 2.16 -32.84 -2.74
N GLN A 80 2.52 -31.87 -1.90
CA GLN A 80 2.21 -31.92 -0.46
C GLN A 80 0.87 -31.27 -0.08
N THR A 81 0.36 -30.43 -0.97
CA THR A 81 -0.95 -29.82 -0.90
C THR A 81 -1.99 -30.52 -1.76
N ILE A 82 -1.61 -31.53 -2.58
CA ILE A 82 -2.39 -32.75 -2.76
C ILE A 82 -2.39 -33.52 -1.43
N ARG A 83 -2.93 -32.86 -0.40
CA ARG A 83 -3.95 -33.40 0.46
C ARG A 83 -3.58 -34.79 0.98
N ASN A 84 -2.98 -34.85 2.17
CA ASN A 84 -3.42 -35.87 3.11
C ASN A 84 -4.93 -35.65 3.37
N ASN A 85 -5.77 -36.15 2.46
CA ASN A 85 -7.25 -36.07 2.41
C ASN A 85 -7.90 -34.69 2.21
N GLY A 86 -7.17 -33.58 2.30
CA GLY A 86 -7.64 -32.31 1.75
C GLY A 86 -7.87 -31.16 2.67
N TYR A 87 -7.19 -31.22 3.80
CA TYR A 87 -7.29 -30.25 4.86
C TYR A 87 -6.04 -29.36 4.88
N GLY A 88 -6.27 -28.06 5.04
CA GLY A 88 -5.27 -27.07 5.44
C GLY A 88 -4.36 -26.47 4.39
N HIS A 89 -3.44 -25.64 4.87
CA HIS A 89 -2.44 -24.93 4.06
C HIS A 89 -1.23 -25.83 3.79
N GLY A 90 -0.74 -25.77 2.57
CA GLY A 90 0.53 -26.39 2.17
C GLY A 90 1.47 -25.35 1.59
N TRP A 91 2.50 -25.84 0.92
CA TRP A 91 3.47 -25.01 0.19
C TRP A 91 3.77 -25.65 -1.16
N ALA A 92 4.22 -24.86 -2.14
CA ALA A 92 4.87 -25.41 -3.32
C ALA A 92 6.38 -25.38 -3.21
N GLU A 93 7.00 -26.43 -3.72
CA GLU A 93 8.45 -26.55 -3.90
C GLU A 93 8.70 -26.92 -5.36
N PHE A 94 9.64 -26.24 -6.00
CA PHE A 94 9.93 -26.42 -7.43
C PHE A 94 11.41 -26.71 -7.66
N GLU A 95 11.69 -27.56 -8.64
CA GLU A 95 13.06 -27.82 -9.06
C GLU A 95 13.71 -26.58 -9.67
N GLY A 96 14.96 -26.31 -9.31
CA GLY A 96 15.71 -25.20 -9.87
C GLY A 96 15.46 -23.84 -9.24
N ILE A 97 14.79 -23.80 -8.09
CA ILE A 97 14.77 -22.65 -7.18
C ILE A 97 15.43 -23.01 -5.83
N PRO A 98 16.72 -23.38 -5.82
CA PRO A 98 17.39 -23.85 -4.62
C PRO A 98 17.57 -22.71 -3.60
N VAL A 99 17.54 -23.05 -2.31
CA VAL A 99 17.77 -22.09 -1.21
C VAL A 99 19.22 -21.59 -1.26
N THR A 100 20.20 -22.46 -1.50
CA THR A 100 21.59 -22.06 -1.81
C THR A 100 21.78 -21.99 -3.32
N PRO A 101 22.30 -20.88 -3.88
CA PRO A 101 22.63 -20.81 -5.30
C PRO A 101 23.67 -21.88 -5.68
N PRO A 102 23.38 -22.77 -6.65
CA PRO A 102 24.22 -23.91 -6.98
C PRO A 102 25.34 -23.49 -7.93
N ALA A 103 26.44 -24.26 -7.95
CA ALA A 103 27.52 -24.06 -8.92
C ALA A 103 27.06 -24.28 -10.37
N LYS A 104 26.16 -25.25 -10.59
CA LYS A 104 25.50 -25.52 -11.88
C LYS A 104 24.01 -25.28 -11.73
N LYS A 105 23.46 -24.44 -12.61
CA LYS A 105 22.05 -24.05 -12.58
C LYS A 105 21.22 -25.05 -13.38
N PRO A 106 20.37 -25.87 -12.75
CA PRO A 106 19.35 -26.59 -13.50
C PRO A 106 18.40 -25.59 -14.14
N GLU A 107 17.88 -25.94 -15.32
CA GLU A 107 16.84 -25.15 -15.96
C GLU A 107 15.55 -25.29 -15.15
N PHE A 108 14.97 -24.16 -14.75
CA PHE A 108 13.63 -24.14 -14.16
C PHE A 108 12.61 -24.20 -15.30
N ASN A 109 11.74 -25.19 -15.23
CA ASN A 109 10.68 -25.45 -16.20
C ASN A 109 9.28 -25.53 -15.54
N GLY A 110 9.18 -25.14 -14.27
CA GLY A 110 7.95 -25.25 -13.47
C GLY A 110 7.67 -26.64 -12.88
N THR A 111 8.60 -27.60 -13.01
CA THR A 111 8.44 -28.94 -12.42
C THR A 111 8.47 -28.88 -10.90
N ILE A 112 7.55 -29.61 -10.26
CA ILE A 112 7.50 -29.76 -8.80
C ILE A 112 8.74 -30.54 -8.35
N ALA A 113 9.34 -30.13 -7.24
CA ALA A 113 10.46 -30.87 -6.67
C ALA A 113 10.01 -32.25 -6.18
N THR A 114 10.54 -33.32 -6.77
CA THR A 114 10.28 -34.69 -6.29
C THR A 114 11.08 -35.00 -5.03
N ASP A 115 12.26 -34.37 -4.89
CA ASP A 115 13.03 -34.45 -3.65
C ASP A 115 12.59 -33.34 -2.69
N SER A 116 11.88 -33.77 -1.65
CA SER A 116 11.28 -32.90 -0.65
C SER A 116 12.21 -32.60 0.54
N ASN A 117 13.51 -32.90 0.43
CA ASN A 117 14.51 -32.64 1.45
C ASN A 117 14.71 -31.14 1.78
N GLY A 118 14.00 -30.24 1.09
CA GLY A 118 13.98 -28.80 1.35
C GLY A 118 15.25 -28.10 0.88
N THR A 119 15.81 -28.61 -0.21
CA THR A 119 16.91 -27.99 -0.95
C THR A 119 16.44 -26.78 -1.75
N ASN A 120 15.13 -26.68 -2.04
CA ASN A 120 14.50 -25.56 -2.73
C ASN A 120 13.65 -24.71 -1.77
N PHE A 121 13.38 -23.47 -2.18
CA PHE A 121 12.45 -22.62 -1.45
C PHE A 121 11.04 -23.21 -1.48
N ARG A 122 10.35 -23.05 -0.35
CA ARG A 122 8.96 -23.47 -0.18
C ARG A 122 8.05 -22.24 -0.15
N PHE A 123 7.10 -22.16 -1.06
CA PHE A 123 6.24 -20.99 -1.22
C PHE A 123 4.86 -21.25 -0.61
N VAL A 124 4.45 -20.41 0.32
CA VAL A 124 3.13 -20.45 0.98
C VAL A 124 2.33 -19.22 0.53
N ASP A 125 1.14 -19.43 -0.02
CA ASP A 125 0.20 -18.33 -0.31
C ASP A 125 -0.82 -18.24 0.83
N LEU A 126 -0.80 -17.13 1.57
CA LEU A 126 -1.67 -16.92 2.72
C LEU A 126 -2.90 -16.10 2.31
N ASP A 127 -4.03 -16.78 2.15
CA ASP A 127 -5.33 -16.18 1.88
C ASP A 127 -6.09 -15.96 3.20
N TRP A 128 -6.52 -14.71 3.43
CA TRP A 128 -7.26 -14.33 4.64
C TRP A 128 -8.52 -13.53 4.31
N GLN A 129 -8.77 -13.23 3.05
CA GLN A 129 -9.83 -12.29 2.66
C GLN A 129 -11.23 -12.86 2.91
N PHE A 130 -11.37 -14.18 3.03
CA PHE A 130 -12.64 -14.81 3.45
C PHE A 130 -13.15 -14.25 4.80
N ILE A 131 -12.25 -13.78 5.67
CA ILE A 131 -12.60 -13.13 6.94
C ILE A 131 -13.28 -11.79 6.68
N LEU A 132 -12.67 -10.94 5.86
CA LEU A 132 -13.23 -9.64 5.45
C LEU A 132 -14.58 -9.83 4.76
N ARG A 133 -14.68 -10.77 3.81
CA ARG A 133 -15.94 -11.07 3.12
C ARG A 133 -17.02 -11.61 4.05
N SER A 134 -16.66 -12.38 5.09
CA SER A 134 -17.64 -12.84 6.08
C SER A 134 -18.16 -11.72 6.99
N ASP A 135 -17.40 -10.63 7.11
CA ASP A 135 -17.70 -9.50 7.98
C ASP A 135 -18.30 -8.31 7.22
N ILE A 136 -18.06 -8.16 5.92
CA ILE A 136 -18.58 -7.03 5.12
C ILE A 136 -20.09 -6.97 5.13
N ASP A 137 -20.77 -8.12 5.04
CA ASP A 137 -22.24 -8.16 5.01
C ASP A 137 -22.87 -7.80 6.36
N LYS A 138 -22.13 -7.96 7.46
CA LYS A 138 -22.62 -7.77 8.83
C LYS A 138 -22.21 -6.43 9.43
N PHE A 139 -21.02 -5.97 9.08
CA PHE A 139 -20.33 -4.86 9.72
C PHE A 139 -19.85 -3.82 8.70
N GLY A 140 -19.92 -4.10 7.40
CA GLY A 140 -19.58 -3.12 6.39
C GLY A 140 -20.48 -1.89 6.48
N SER A 141 -19.86 -0.72 6.45
CA SER A 141 -20.51 0.57 6.27
C SER A 141 -20.16 1.07 4.88
N SER A 142 -21.02 1.89 4.30
CA SER A 142 -20.73 2.46 2.98
C SER A 142 -19.48 3.35 3.05
N THR A 143 -18.78 3.49 1.92
CA THR A 143 -17.61 4.38 1.82
C THR A 143 -17.90 5.79 2.30
N GLU A 144 -19.11 6.28 2.08
CA GLU A 144 -19.53 7.61 2.53
C GLU A 144 -19.60 7.71 4.05
N GLU A 145 -20.25 6.75 4.70
CA GLU A 145 -20.47 6.76 6.15
C GLU A 145 -19.14 6.66 6.91
N TRP A 146 -18.31 5.66 6.58
CA TRP A 146 -17.10 5.44 7.36
C TRP A 146 -16.05 6.53 7.12
N SER A 147 -15.91 7.02 5.88
CA SER A 147 -14.91 8.06 5.59
C SER A 147 -15.24 9.39 6.27
N LYS A 148 -16.54 9.73 6.37
CA LYS A 148 -17.03 10.89 7.15
C LYS A 148 -16.82 10.68 8.65
N ALA A 149 -17.23 9.54 9.19
CA ALA A 149 -17.05 9.24 10.61
C ALA A 149 -15.56 9.25 11.03
N LEU A 150 -14.68 8.78 10.15
CA LEU A 150 -13.23 8.84 10.36
C LEU A 150 -12.70 10.27 10.29
N LEU A 151 -13.16 11.07 9.33
CA LEU A 151 -12.80 12.49 9.22
C LEU A 151 -13.21 13.26 10.48
N ASP A 152 -14.45 13.10 10.93
CA ASP A 152 -14.98 13.76 12.14
C ASP A 152 -14.15 13.38 13.38
N ARG A 153 -13.79 12.10 13.53
CA ARG A 153 -12.91 11.63 14.62
C ARG A 153 -11.54 12.32 14.59
N LEU A 154 -10.93 12.46 13.42
CA LEU A 154 -9.62 13.10 13.28
C LEU A 154 -9.69 14.61 13.53
N GLU A 155 -10.76 15.28 13.10
CA GLU A 155 -10.97 16.71 13.38
C GLU A 155 -11.16 16.97 14.88
N LEU A 156 -12.02 16.19 15.55
CA LEU A 156 -12.20 16.26 17.00
C LEU A 156 -10.90 15.97 17.78
N ARG A 157 -10.08 15.04 17.28
CA ARG A 157 -8.76 14.75 17.88
C ARG A 157 -7.81 15.92 17.69
N LYS A 158 -7.85 16.61 16.54
CA LYS A 158 -7.03 17.79 16.25
C LYS A 158 -7.35 18.90 17.25
N GLU A 159 -8.63 19.16 17.47
CA GLU A 159 -9.14 20.17 18.40
C GLU A 159 -8.73 19.86 19.83
N ARG A 160 -8.95 18.62 20.31
CA ARG A 160 -8.52 18.19 21.65
C ARG A 160 -7.03 18.37 21.88
N LYS A 161 -6.19 17.94 20.93
CA LYS A 161 -4.74 18.11 21.03
C LYS A 161 -4.30 19.58 21.06
N GLN A 162 -5.01 20.45 20.35
CA GLN A 162 -4.76 21.90 20.40
C GLN A 162 -5.11 22.48 21.77
N GLN A 163 -6.21 22.02 22.38
CA GLN A 163 -6.62 22.43 23.73
C GLN A 163 -5.67 21.91 24.81
N GLU A 164 -5.20 20.68 24.69
CA GLU A 164 -4.25 20.03 25.62
C GLU A 164 -2.81 20.56 25.49
N GLY A 165 -2.53 21.44 24.53
CA GLY A 165 -1.16 21.88 24.25
C GLY A 165 -0.23 20.75 23.76
N SER A 166 -0.80 19.64 23.28
CA SER A 166 -0.03 18.48 22.84
C SER A 166 0.83 18.84 21.62
N THR A 167 2.13 18.58 21.71
CA THR A 167 3.07 18.81 20.61
C THR A 167 2.94 17.78 19.49
N LYS A 168 2.33 16.61 19.77
CA LYS A 168 2.16 15.53 18.79
C LYS A 168 1.07 15.87 17.79
N LYS A 169 1.45 16.54 16.71
CA LYS A 169 0.54 16.93 15.62
C LYS A 169 -0.07 15.69 14.96
N ILE A 170 -1.33 15.80 14.56
CA ILE A 170 -1.91 14.84 13.60
C ILE A 170 -1.15 15.01 12.28
N ALA A 171 -0.86 13.91 11.60
CA ALA A 171 -0.19 13.94 10.31
C ALA A 171 -0.93 14.90 9.37
N SER A 172 -0.20 15.88 8.83
CA SER A 172 -0.80 17.00 8.11
C SER A 172 -1.54 16.59 6.83
N TRP A 173 -1.27 15.39 6.31
CA TRP A 173 -1.88 14.83 5.12
C TRP A 173 -3.22 14.10 5.38
N ALA A 174 -3.47 13.61 6.61
CA ALA A 174 -4.58 12.69 6.90
C ALA A 174 -5.97 13.32 6.65
N ILE A 175 -6.22 14.49 7.24
CA ILE A 175 -7.49 15.23 7.07
C ILE A 175 -7.69 15.66 5.61
N PRO A 176 -6.70 16.27 4.91
CA PRO A 176 -6.83 16.56 3.48
C PRO A 176 -7.10 15.35 2.60
N MET A 177 -6.48 14.20 2.90
CA MET A 177 -6.70 12.96 2.16
C MET A 177 -8.13 12.45 2.33
N LEU A 178 -8.65 12.36 3.55
CA LEU A 178 -10.04 11.93 3.78
C LEU A 178 -11.04 12.91 3.18
N ASN A 179 -10.76 14.22 3.30
CA ASN A 179 -11.54 15.24 2.58
C ASN A 179 -11.51 15.00 1.06
N SER A 180 -10.39 14.56 0.49
CA SER A 180 -10.31 14.21 -0.92
C SER A 180 -11.17 12.98 -1.25
N VAL A 181 -11.17 11.95 -0.39
CA VAL A 181 -12.03 10.76 -0.54
C VAL A 181 -13.51 11.17 -0.51
N VAL A 182 -13.93 11.90 0.52
CA VAL A 182 -15.33 12.36 0.68
C VAL A 182 -15.74 13.26 -0.49
N ASN A 183 -14.90 14.23 -0.84
CA ASN A 183 -15.25 15.22 -1.85
C ASN A 183 -15.01 14.74 -3.28
N THR A 184 -14.20 13.73 -3.56
CA THR A 184 -13.87 13.31 -4.93
C THR A 184 -14.32 11.90 -5.23
N ALA A 185 -14.00 10.94 -4.36
CA ALA A 185 -14.30 9.54 -4.60
C ALA A 185 -15.81 9.26 -4.50
N LEU A 186 -16.54 9.90 -3.57
CA LEU A 186 -17.99 9.66 -3.45
C LEU A 186 -18.82 10.17 -4.64
N PRO A 187 -18.59 11.38 -5.19
CA PRO A 187 -19.25 11.78 -6.43
C PRO A 187 -18.87 10.88 -7.61
N LEU A 188 -17.61 10.41 -7.66
CA LEU A 188 -17.19 9.43 -8.66
C LEU A 188 -17.89 8.09 -8.49
N LYS A 189 -18.14 7.63 -7.25
CA LYS A 189 -18.95 6.44 -6.95
C LYS A 189 -20.33 6.57 -7.55
N GLN A 190 -20.99 7.72 -7.39
CA GLN A 190 -22.35 7.93 -7.90
C GLN A 190 -22.39 7.86 -9.44
N ILE A 191 -21.41 8.48 -10.10
CA ILE A 191 -21.29 8.43 -11.56
C ILE A 191 -20.96 7.00 -12.03
N LEU A 192 -20.01 6.36 -11.37
CA LEU A 192 -19.61 5.01 -11.71
C LEU A 192 -20.76 4.03 -11.46
N ALA A 193 -21.54 4.20 -10.40
CA ALA A 193 -22.70 3.36 -10.12
C ALA A 193 -23.80 3.55 -11.17
N PHE A 194 -23.91 4.75 -11.75
CA PHE A 194 -24.81 4.99 -12.87
C PHE A 194 -24.35 4.31 -14.17
N ILE A 195 -23.03 4.30 -14.44
CA ILE A 195 -22.45 3.73 -15.68
C ILE A 195 -22.25 2.21 -15.58
N SER A 196 -21.74 1.75 -14.45
CA SER A 196 -21.35 0.39 -14.14
C SER A 196 -21.53 0.12 -12.64
N PRO A 197 -22.74 -0.27 -12.21
CA PRO A 197 -23.06 -0.58 -10.81
C PRO A 197 -22.10 -1.61 -10.22
N ASP A 198 -21.76 -2.65 -10.99
CA ASP A 198 -20.87 -3.73 -10.54
C ASP A 198 -19.46 -3.23 -10.27
N LEU A 199 -18.91 -2.39 -11.15
CA LEU A 199 -17.58 -1.82 -10.95
C LEU A 199 -17.56 -0.85 -9.76
N ALA A 200 -18.62 -0.06 -9.58
CA ALA A 200 -18.76 0.80 -8.41
C ALA A 200 -18.82 0.00 -7.11
N LYS A 201 -19.63 -1.07 -7.07
CA LYS A 201 -19.70 -1.98 -5.92
C LYS A 201 -18.34 -2.62 -5.65
N HIS A 202 -17.68 -3.14 -6.68
CA HIS A 202 -16.38 -3.79 -6.56
C HIS A 202 -15.30 -2.84 -6.00
N VAL A 203 -15.25 -1.59 -6.48
CA VAL A 203 -14.27 -0.59 -6.00
C VAL A 203 -14.60 -0.08 -4.60
N PHE A 204 -15.84 0.36 -4.37
CA PHE A 204 -16.19 1.12 -3.17
C PHE A 204 -16.63 0.24 -2.01
N ASP A 205 -17.29 -0.87 -2.29
CA ASP A 205 -17.78 -1.79 -1.26
C ASP A 205 -16.84 -3.00 -1.12
N GLY A 206 -16.12 -3.37 -2.19
CA GLY A 206 -15.02 -4.35 -2.14
C GLY A 206 -13.72 -3.74 -1.61
N PHE A 207 -12.92 -3.11 -2.47
CA PHE A 207 -11.58 -2.63 -2.08
C PHE A 207 -11.59 -1.62 -0.92
N LEU A 208 -12.38 -0.54 -1.01
CA LEU A 208 -12.46 0.45 0.07
C LEU A 208 -13.23 -0.06 1.29
N GLY A 209 -14.12 -1.05 1.10
CA GLY A 209 -14.78 -1.75 2.19
C GLY A 209 -13.80 -2.59 3.01
N ASP A 210 -12.87 -3.28 2.35
CA ASP A 210 -11.80 -4.05 3.00
C ASP A 210 -10.93 -3.16 3.91
N VAL A 211 -10.55 -1.96 3.44
CA VAL A 211 -9.81 -0.96 4.24
C VAL A 211 -10.58 -0.60 5.50
N HIS A 212 -11.86 -0.28 5.34
CA HIS A 212 -12.73 0.12 6.43
C HIS A 212 -12.88 -1.00 7.46
N LEU A 213 -13.18 -2.22 7.02
CA LEU A 213 -13.35 -3.36 7.90
C LEU A 213 -12.11 -3.60 8.75
N TYR A 214 -10.94 -3.63 8.13
CA TYR A 214 -9.69 -3.86 8.85
C TYR A 214 -9.32 -2.69 9.79
N GLY A 215 -9.59 -1.46 9.35
CA GLY A 215 -9.30 -0.24 10.11
C GLY A 215 -10.17 -0.09 11.34
N ASP A 216 -11.49 -0.17 11.19
CA ASP A 216 -12.46 0.15 12.24
C ASP A 216 -12.84 -1.05 13.13
N TYR A 217 -12.87 -2.26 12.58
CA TYR A 217 -13.38 -3.43 13.29
C TYR A 217 -12.25 -4.27 13.88
N GLY A 218 -11.97 -4.00 15.16
CA GLY A 218 -10.99 -4.76 15.94
C GLY A 218 -11.25 -6.27 15.93
N ARG A 219 -12.51 -6.71 15.81
CA ARG A 219 -12.87 -8.14 15.70
C ARG A 219 -12.30 -8.78 14.43
N THR A 220 -12.53 -8.12 13.30
CA THR A 220 -12.07 -8.59 11.99
C THR A 220 -10.54 -8.63 11.96
N ARG A 221 -9.88 -7.61 12.52
CA ARG A 221 -8.43 -7.58 12.72
C ARG A 221 -7.93 -8.75 13.57
N GLY A 222 -8.50 -8.99 14.75
CA GLY A 222 -8.08 -10.08 15.62
C GLY A 222 -8.28 -11.46 15.00
N ARG A 223 -9.36 -11.67 14.25
CA ARG A 223 -9.57 -12.89 13.44
C ARG A 223 -8.50 -13.08 12.37
N ALA A 224 -8.16 -12.02 11.63
CA ALA A 224 -7.13 -12.07 10.59
C ALA A 224 -5.75 -12.39 11.18
N VAL A 225 -5.39 -11.73 12.30
CA VAL A 225 -4.14 -11.98 13.03
C VAL A 225 -4.09 -13.41 13.58
N ARG A 226 -5.19 -13.91 14.13
CA ARG A 226 -5.30 -15.32 14.55
C ARG A 226 -5.07 -16.26 13.38
N HIS A 227 -5.75 -16.01 12.26
CA HIS A 227 -5.64 -16.86 11.09
C HIS A 227 -4.20 -16.96 10.61
N PHE A 228 -3.50 -15.82 10.49
CA PHE A 228 -2.08 -15.77 10.15
C PHE A 228 -1.22 -16.64 11.09
N HIS A 229 -1.42 -16.52 12.41
CA HIS A 229 -0.70 -17.32 13.39
C HIS A 229 -1.00 -18.83 13.26
N ALA A 230 -2.27 -19.19 13.05
CA ALA A 230 -2.70 -20.57 12.90
C ALA A 230 -2.11 -21.21 11.64
N VAL A 231 -2.08 -20.49 10.51
CA VAL A 231 -1.44 -20.96 9.26
C VAL A 231 0.04 -21.24 9.47
N LEU A 232 0.78 -20.33 10.12
CA LEU A 232 2.22 -20.54 10.31
C LEU A 232 2.54 -21.66 11.31
N ASP A 233 1.73 -21.85 12.36
CA ASP A 233 1.87 -23.03 13.22
C ASP A 233 1.55 -24.32 12.46
N GLU A 234 0.54 -24.31 11.60
CA GLU A 234 0.23 -25.43 10.71
C GLU A 234 1.43 -25.76 9.81
N ILE A 235 2.10 -24.77 9.21
CA ILE A 235 3.30 -24.99 8.39
C ILE A 235 4.44 -25.58 9.21
N MET A 236 4.69 -25.08 10.42
CA MET A 236 5.72 -25.61 11.33
C MET A 236 5.49 -27.08 11.67
N ILE A 237 4.25 -27.44 11.99
CA ILE A 237 3.88 -28.82 12.33
C ILE A 237 4.03 -29.72 11.11
N ARG A 238 3.57 -29.28 9.94
CA ARG A 238 3.68 -30.06 8.70
C ARG A 238 5.13 -30.27 8.28
N ASP A 239 6.00 -29.27 8.44
CA ASP A 239 7.44 -29.39 8.19
C ASP A 239 8.05 -30.47 9.10
N PHE A 240 7.70 -30.47 10.39
CA PHE A 240 8.12 -31.50 11.33
C PHE A 240 7.59 -32.89 10.96
N LEU A 241 6.30 -33.02 10.62
CA LEU A 241 5.72 -34.30 10.20
C LEU A 241 6.45 -34.84 8.97
N GLN A 242 6.71 -33.99 7.99
CA GLN A 242 7.43 -34.39 6.78
C GLN A 242 8.86 -34.83 7.09
N TRP A 243 9.60 -34.08 7.90
CA TRP A 243 10.93 -34.48 8.36
C TRP A 243 10.89 -35.82 9.09
N TYR A 244 9.93 -36.01 10.00
CA TYR A 244 9.83 -37.24 10.79
C TYR A 244 9.63 -38.45 9.87
N TRP A 245 8.64 -38.39 8.96
CA TRP A 245 8.31 -39.51 8.09
C TRP A 245 9.34 -39.74 6.98
N ASN A 246 9.89 -38.69 6.38
CA ASN A 246 10.75 -38.85 5.20
C ASN A 246 12.23 -38.96 5.55
N VAL A 247 12.69 -38.33 6.64
CA VAL A 247 14.10 -38.31 7.03
C VAL A 247 14.33 -39.24 8.20
N TYR A 248 13.68 -38.98 9.34
CA TYR A 248 13.96 -39.69 10.58
C TYR A 248 13.57 -41.18 10.51
N THR A 249 12.38 -41.53 10.02
CA THR A 249 11.99 -42.97 9.98
C THR A 249 12.73 -43.78 8.93
N GLN A 250 13.21 -43.16 7.84
CA GLN A 250 13.98 -43.83 6.80
C GLN A 250 15.44 -44.01 7.19
N ASN A 251 16.00 -43.01 7.87
CA ASN A 251 17.38 -43.04 8.34
C ASN A 251 17.48 -42.40 9.73
N PRO A 252 17.23 -43.18 10.81
CA PRO A 252 17.29 -42.66 12.18
C PRO A 252 18.69 -42.16 12.56
N GLU A 253 19.75 -42.68 11.92
CA GLU A 253 21.13 -42.31 12.15
C GLU A 253 21.80 -41.76 10.89
N GLN A 254 21.92 -40.43 10.80
CA GLN A 254 22.65 -39.78 9.73
C GLN A 254 24.11 -39.58 10.14
N ASN A 255 25.04 -40.24 9.44
CA ASN A 255 26.48 -40.21 9.75
C ASN A 255 26.82 -40.63 11.20
N GLY A 256 26.12 -41.66 11.72
CA GLY A 256 26.31 -42.18 13.07
C GLY A 256 25.80 -41.25 14.18
N LYS A 257 24.99 -40.24 13.83
CA LYS A 257 24.29 -39.37 14.77
C LYS A 257 22.79 -39.45 14.53
N PRO A 258 21.95 -39.34 15.58
CA PRO A 258 20.51 -39.25 15.41
C PRO A 258 20.15 -38.13 14.43
N ALA A 259 19.28 -38.42 13.47
CA ALA A 259 18.73 -37.38 12.62
C ALA A 259 18.06 -36.34 13.50
N LYS A 260 18.50 -35.08 13.38
CA LYS A 260 18.02 -33.97 14.20
C LYS A 260 17.05 -33.10 13.41
N TYR A 261 15.92 -32.77 14.01
CA TYR A 261 15.01 -31.78 13.44
C TYR A 261 15.60 -30.39 13.58
N GLU A 262 15.73 -29.71 12.45
CA GLU A 262 16.04 -28.28 12.43
C GLU A 262 14.79 -27.52 12.01
N PRO A 263 14.25 -26.62 12.86
CA PRO A 263 13.12 -25.79 12.49
C PRO A 263 13.41 -24.96 11.22
N PRO A 264 12.39 -24.74 10.37
CA PRO A 264 12.56 -23.96 9.16
C PRO A 264 12.80 -22.48 9.45
N GLU A 265 13.24 -21.74 8.43
CA GLU A 265 13.31 -20.28 8.43
C GLU A 265 12.18 -19.70 7.58
N PHE A 266 11.66 -18.53 7.98
CA PHE A 266 10.59 -17.83 7.26
C PHE A 266 11.05 -16.47 6.74
N THR A 267 10.72 -16.19 5.49
CA THR A 267 10.68 -14.84 4.92
C THR A 267 9.25 -14.53 4.54
N ILE A 268 8.69 -13.47 5.12
CA ILE A 268 7.35 -13.01 4.81
C ILE A 268 7.46 -11.90 3.76
N ILE A 269 6.78 -12.04 2.62
CA ILE A 269 6.65 -11.02 1.58
C ILE A 269 5.18 -10.59 1.54
N ALA A 270 4.90 -9.40 2.06
CA ALA A 270 3.55 -8.86 2.15
C ALA A 270 3.35 -7.69 1.19
N HIS A 271 2.12 -7.52 0.71
CA HIS A 271 1.75 -6.43 -0.19
C HIS A 271 0.43 -5.77 0.22
N SER A 272 0.33 -4.45 0.06
CA SER A 272 -0.91 -3.69 0.30
C SER A 272 -1.47 -3.94 1.71
N LEU A 273 -2.79 -4.15 1.87
CA LEU A 273 -3.41 -4.47 3.17
C LEU A 273 -2.84 -5.73 3.85
N GLY A 274 -2.22 -6.62 3.08
CA GLY A 274 -1.49 -7.76 3.63
C GLY A 274 -0.35 -7.32 4.54
N THR A 275 0.30 -6.18 4.28
CA THR A 275 1.41 -5.68 5.11
C THR A 275 0.93 -5.21 6.49
N ILE A 276 -0.21 -4.53 6.59
CA ILE A 276 -0.70 -4.16 7.93
C ILE A 276 -1.16 -5.39 8.70
N MET A 277 -1.80 -6.35 8.02
CA MET A 277 -2.23 -7.60 8.65
C MET A 277 -1.06 -8.43 9.18
N SER A 278 -0.04 -8.68 8.36
CA SER A 278 1.14 -9.41 8.83
C SER A 278 1.94 -8.60 9.86
N PHE A 279 2.01 -7.28 9.76
CA PHE A 279 2.65 -6.45 10.78
C PHE A 279 1.96 -6.59 12.14
N ASP A 280 0.64 -6.48 12.18
CA ASP A 280 -0.16 -6.68 13.39
C ASP A 280 0.05 -8.09 13.97
N ALA A 281 0.11 -9.11 13.12
CA ALA A 281 0.39 -10.48 13.55
C ALA A 281 1.79 -10.62 14.16
N LEU A 282 2.83 -10.10 13.50
CA LEU A 282 4.20 -10.14 14.01
C LEU A 282 4.33 -9.45 15.38
N VAL A 283 3.72 -8.27 15.53
CA VAL A 283 3.66 -7.57 16.82
C VAL A 283 2.91 -8.42 17.85
N TYR A 284 1.72 -8.90 17.50
CA TYR A 284 0.85 -9.64 18.41
C TYR A 284 1.43 -10.99 18.86
N ALA A 285 2.26 -11.64 18.03
CA ALA A 285 2.96 -12.89 18.36
C ALA A 285 4.00 -12.72 19.49
N HIS A 286 4.58 -11.54 19.62
CA HIS A 286 5.64 -11.24 20.58
C HIS A 286 5.16 -10.66 21.92
N ILE A 287 3.85 -10.42 22.04
CA ILE A 287 3.19 -10.04 23.29
C ILE A 287 3.30 -11.17 24.34
N LYS A 288 3.16 -10.87 25.63
CA LYS A 288 3.03 -11.88 26.70
C LYS A 288 1.77 -12.73 26.50
N ASP A 289 1.89 -14.03 26.77
CA ASP A 289 0.77 -14.99 26.68
C ASP A 289 -0.42 -14.59 27.57
N GLU A 290 -0.14 -14.07 28.76
CA GLU A 290 -1.14 -13.57 29.70
C GLU A 290 -2.07 -12.53 29.08
N ILE A 291 -1.54 -11.64 28.24
CA ILE A 291 -2.33 -10.59 27.60
C ILE A 291 -3.23 -11.19 26.53
N ARG A 292 -2.71 -12.13 25.71
CA ARG A 292 -3.49 -12.83 24.68
C ARG A 292 -4.62 -13.67 25.29
N LYS A 293 -4.39 -14.25 26.47
CA LYS A 293 -5.33 -15.12 27.20
C LYS A 293 -6.37 -14.37 27.99
N ASN A 294 -6.13 -13.10 28.27
CA ASN A 294 -6.96 -12.34 29.17
C ASN A 294 -8.33 -12.07 28.56
N ASN A 295 -9.39 -12.26 29.36
CA ASN A 295 -10.69 -11.71 29.01
C ASN A 295 -10.60 -10.18 29.23
N TYR A 296 -11.20 -9.39 28.33
CA TYR A 296 -11.09 -7.92 28.16
C TYR A 296 -11.30 -7.01 29.40
N THR A 297 -11.35 -7.54 30.62
CA THR A 297 -11.73 -6.87 31.86
C THR A 297 -10.58 -6.30 32.67
N ASN A 298 -9.32 -6.57 32.30
CA ASN A 298 -8.17 -6.07 33.08
C ASN A 298 -7.74 -4.68 32.62
N GLN A 299 -7.95 -3.67 33.47
CA GLN A 299 -7.56 -2.27 33.23
C GLN A 299 -6.04 -2.05 33.08
N LYS A 300 -5.21 -3.07 33.30
CA LYS A 300 -3.75 -2.97 33.24
C LYS A 300 -3.18 -2.84 31.82
N TRP A 301 -3.92 -3.23 30.78
CA TRP A 301 -3.39 -3.32 29.41
C TRP A 301 -3.85 -2.15 28.53
N PRO A 302 -3.11 -1.81 27.45
CA PRO A 302 -3.57 -0.81 26.47
C PRO A 302 -4.96 -1.18 25.95
N ALA A 303 -5.82 -0.19 25.74
CA ALA A 303 -7.20 -0.42 25.29
C ALA A 303 -7.33 -1.15 23.95
N SER A 304 -6.26 -1.21 23.16
CA SER A 304 -6.19 -1.97 21.92
C SER A 304 -5.86 -3.46 22.11
N LEU A 305 -5.60 -3.93 23.34
CA LEU A 305 -5.27 -5.31 23.66
C LEU A 305 -6.24 -5.94 24.69
N PRO A 306 -6.50 -7.25 24.60
CA PRO A 306 -6.15 -8.13 23.47
C PRO A 306 -6.92 -7.76 22.19
N PHE A 307 -6.50 -8.28 21.04
CA PHE A 307 -7.24 -8.03 19.81
C PHE A 307 -8.63 -8.66 19.89
N PRO A 308 -9.73 -7.90 19.69
CA PRO A 308 -11.07 -8.45 19.67
C PRO A 308 -11.18 -9.62 18.70
N GLY A 309 -11.84 -10.71 19.09
CA GLY A 309 -12.07 -11.87 18.21
C GLY A 309 -10.85 -12.73 17.88
N TYR A 310 -9.70 -12.51 18.50
CA TYR A 310 -8.51 -13.37 18.32
C TYR A 310 -8.70 -14.81 18.83
N ASP A 311 -9.64 -15.02 19.75
CA ASP A 311 -10.04 -16.34 20.27
C ASP A 311 -11.07 -17.05 19.38
N PHE A 312 -11.57 -16.40 18.32
CA PHE A 312 -12.53 -16.99 17.40
C PHE A 312 -11.86 -18.01 16.48
N ILE A 313 -12.23 -19.29 16.62
CA ILE A 313 -11.70 -20.39 15.80
C ILE A 313 -12.62 -20.62 14.60
N HIS A 314 -12.09 -20.49 13.39
CA HIS A 314 -12.86 -20.82 12.19
C HIS A 314 -13.05 -22.34 12.04
N SER A 315 -14.14 -22.81 11.44
CA SER A 315 -14.40 -24.25 11.26
C SER A 315 -13.32 -24.94 10.44
N ILE A 316 -12.81 -24.26 9.40
CA ILE A 316 -11.69 -24.74 8.58
C ILE A 316 -10.43 -24.93 9.44
N GLU A 317 -10.10 -23.95 10.29
CA GLU A 317 -8.96 -24.05 11.20
C GLU A 317 -9.14 -25.21 12.17
N LYS A 318 -10.35 -25.36 12.74
CA LYS A 318 -10.66 -26.44 13.66
C LYS A 318 -10.38 -27.81 13.05
N ASN A 319 -10.92 -28.07 11.86
CA ASN A 319 -10.72 -29.33 11.15
C ASN A 319 -9.24 -29.61 10.83
N ASN A 320 -8.48 -28.57 10.48
CA ASN A 320 -7.05 -28.70 10.21
C ASN A 320 -6.28 -29.05 11.50
N TRP A 321 -6.61 -28.40 12.62
CA TRP A 321 -6.01 -28.68 13.91
C TRP A 321 -6.29 -30.09 14.39
N ASP A 322 -7.55 -30.54 14.31
CA ASP A 322 -7.94 -31.90 14.67
C ASP A 322 -7.11 -32.93 13.87
N TYR A 323 -6.96 -32.70 12.57
CA TYR A 323 -6.13 -33.53 11.70
C TYR A 323 -4.65 -33.53 12.10
N LEU A 324 -4.05 -32.36 12.34
CA LEU A 324 -2.63 -32.24 12.71
C LEU A 324 -2.34 -32.85 14.09
N HIS A 325 -3.24 -32.65 15.06
CA HIS A 325 -3.15 -33.24 16.39
C HIS A 325 -3.22 -34.77 16.32
N GLN A 326 -4.10 -35.33 15.51
CA GLN A 326 -4.17 -36.77 15.30
C GLN A 326 -2.85 -37.33 14.74
N LYS A 327 -2.21 -36.62 13.80
CA LYS A 327 -0.90 -37.03 13.25
C LYS A 327 0.23 -36.94 14.27
N LEU A 328 0.26 -35.88 15.07
CA LEU A 328 1.23 -35.72 16.15
C LEU A 328 1.04 -36.78 17.24
N HIS A 329 -0.20 -37.14 17.56
CA HIS A 329 -0.53 -38.21 18.52
C HIS A 329 0.02 -39.57 18.09
N VAL A 330 -0.10 -39.92 16.81
CA VAL A 330 0.46 -41.16 16.28
C VAL A 330 1.98 -41.21 16.48
N ILE A 331 2.69 -40.11 16.21
CA ILE A 331 4.14 -40.02 16.43
C ILE A 331 4.46 -40.10 17.92
N TRP A 332 3.72 -39.37 18.74
CA TRP A 332 3.91 -39.35 20.19
C TRP A 332 3.86 -40.76 20.79
N ASN A 333 2.82 -41.54 20.48
CA ASN A 333 2.68 -42.91 20.99
C ASN A 333 3.81 -43.82 20.50
N ARG A 334 4.26 -43.64 19.25
CA ARG A 334 5.34 -44.43 18.66
C ARG A 334 6.70 -44.11 19.28
N GLU A 335 6.93 -42.84 19.61
CA GLU A 335 8.22 -42.31 20.06
C GLU A 335 8.21 -41.95 21.55
N GLN A 336 7.33 -42.55 22.35
CA GLN A 336 7.14 -42.25 23.78
C GLN A 336 8.42 -42.40 24.64
N TYR A 337 9.45 -43.09 24.14
CA TYR A 337 10.75 -43.26 24.80
C TYR A 337 11.88 -42.44 24.16
N ASN A 338 11.62 -41.71 23.07
CA ASN A 338 12.60 -40.86 22.41
C ASN A 338 12.47 -39.41 22.88
N ASN A 339 13.27 -39.06 23.90
CA ASN A 339 13.29 -37.72 24.48
C ASN A 339 13.56 -36.59 23.48
N GLU A 340 14.31 -36.84 22.40
CA GLU A 340 14.61 -35.81 21.40
C GLU A 340 13.40 -35.51 20.52
N ILE A 341 12.71 -36.55 20.03
CA ILE A 341 11.48 -36.38 19.25
C ILE A 341 10.40 -35.70 20.08
N LEU A 342 10.20 -36.14 21.32
CA LEU A 342 9.22 -35.52 22.21
C LEU A 342 9.57 -34.06 22.50
N LYS A 343 10.86 -33.73 22.66
CA LYS A 343 11.34 -32.33 22.77
C LYS A 343 11.00 -31.49 21.55
N ASN A 344 11.11 -32.04 20.35
CA ASN A 344 10.70 -31.33 19.14
C ASN A 344 9.18 -31.10 19.11
N ILE A 345 8.38 -32.12 19.47
CA ILE A 345 6.91 -31.97 19.57
C ILE A 345 6.54 -30.90 20.61
N TRP A 346 7.19 -30.88 21.78
CA TRP A 346 6.99 -29.86 22.81
C TRP A 346 7.39 -28.45 22.34
N GLY A 347 8.43 -28.34 21.52
CA GLY A 347 8.83 -27.07 20.92
C GLY A 347 7.78 -26.51 19.95
N LEU A 348 7.04 -27.40 19.27
CA LEU A 348 5.97 -27.03 18.34
C LEU A 348 4.66 -26.72 19.06
N ILE A 349 4.32 -27.52 20.06
CA ILE A 349 3.11 -27.39 20.88
C ILE A 349 3.54 -26.73 22.20
N SER A 350 3.84 -25.43 22.16
CA SER A 350 4.27 -24.75 23.38
C SER A 350 3.13 -24.79 24.42
N PRO A 351 3.34 -25.34 25.62
CA PRO A 351 2.30 -25.53 26.64
C PRO A 351 1.95 -24.22 27.36
N SER A 352 1.96 -23.08 26.65
CA SER A 352 1.55 -21.80 27.23
C SER A 352 0.10 -21.87 27.76
N ASP A 353 -0.72 -22.80 27.26
CA ASP A 353 -2.06 -23.07 27.78
C ASP A 353 -1.98 -23.62 29.20
N ALA A 354 -2.43 -22.79 30.15
CA ALA A 354 -2.46 -23.06 31.57
C ALA A 354 -3.31 -24.30 31.96
N GLU A 355 -3.98 -24.95 31.00
CA GLU A 355 -4.69 -26.22 31.19
C GLU A 355 -3.77 -27.44 31.03
N LEU A 356 -2.68 -27.32 30.26
CA LEU A 356 -1.68 -28.38 30.05
C LEU A 356 -0.43 -28.08 30.89
N LYS A 357 -0.61 -28.04 32.22
CA LYS A 357 0.42 -27.59 33.18
C LYS A 357 1.61 -28.55 33.29
N SER A 358 1.48 -29.79 32.83
CA SER A 358 2.50 -30.82 32.95
C SER A 358 2.64 -31.68 31.69
N HIS A 359 3.82 -32.30 31.53
CA HIS A 359 4.05 -33.33 30.51
C HIS A 359 2.98 -34.43 30.54
N PHE A 360 2.43 -34.74 31.73
CA PHE A 360 1.38 -35.73 31.92
C PHE A 360 0.01 -35.30 31.38
N ASP A 361 -0.34 -34.02 31.46
CA ASP A 361 -1.65 -33.56 30.97
C ASP A 361 -1.70 -33.53 29.44
N LEU A 362 -0.58 -33.17 28.79
CA LEU A 362 -0.44 -33.26 27.34
C LEU A 362 -0.40 -34.72 26.89
N ALA A 363 0.37 -35.57 27.57
CA ALA A 363 0.40 -37.01 27.28
C ALA A 363 -1.01 -37.62 27.40
N ARG A 364 -1.77 -37.28 28.44
CA ARG A 364 -3.14 -37.77 28.64
C ARG A 364 -4.12 -37.25 27.58
N ALA A 365 -4.11 -35.96 27.28
CA ALA A 365 -4.98 -35.38 26.25
C ALA A 365 -4.67 -35.93 24.85
N LEU A 366 -3.38 -36.20 24.59
CA LEU A 366 -2.93 -36.92 23.40
C LEU A 366 -3.46 -38.36 23.44
N GLU A 367 -3.16 -39.15 24.47
CA GLU A 367 -3.63 -40.54 24.66
C GLU A 367 -5.15 -40.73 24.45
N GLU A 368 -5.96 -39.79 24.94
CA GLU A 368 -7.42 -39.80 24.82
C GLU A 368 -7.93 -39.35 23.43
N ASN A 369 -7.05 -38.95 22.52
CA ASN A 369 -7.35 -38.38 21.20
C ASN A 369 -8.39 -37.24 21.28
N ASN A 370 -8.29 -36.43 22.33
CA ASN A 370 -9.25 -35.37 22.65
C ASN A 370 -8.53 -34.03 22.91
N MET A 371 -7.42 -33.78 22.20
CA MET A 371 -6.74 -32.48 22.29
C MET A 371 -7.67 -31.39 21.77
N PRO A 372 -8.09 -30.43 22.62
CA PRO A 372 -8.89 -29.31 22.17
C PRO A 372 -8.07 -28.48 21.17
N VAL A 373 -8.74 -27.98 20.14
CA VAL A 373 -8.12 -27.01 19.23
C VAL A 373 -7.64 -25.82 20.07
N PRO A 374 -6.39 -25.37 19.89
CA PRO A 374 -5.82 -24.35 20.76
C PRO A 374 -6.66 -23.08 20.67
N LYS A 375 -7.15 -22.63 21.83
CA LYS A 375 -7.90 -21.37 21.92
C LYS A 375 -7.02 -20.21 21.46
N ILE A 376 -5.70 -20.32 21.59
CA ILE A 376 -4.71 -19.38 21.07
C ILE A 376 -3.63 -20.16 20.33
N PRO A 377 -3.29 -19.79 19.08
CA PRO A 377 -2.18 -20.40 18.34
C PRO A 377 -0.88 -20.52 19.15
N TYR A 378 -0.10 -21.58 18.93
CA TYR A 378 1.12 -21.91 19.68
C TYR A 378 2.27 -20.94 19.45
N LEU A 379 2.32 -20.29 18.28
CA LEU A 379 3.36 -19.34 17.85
C LEU A 379 4.77 -19.95 17.81
N SER A 380 4.87 -21.22 17.45
CA SER A 380 6.12 -21.97 17.36
C SER A 380 7.10 -21.39 16.35
N TRP A 381 6.60 -20.71 15.31
CA TRP A 381 7.35 -20.08 14.23
C TRP A 381 7.93 -18.69 14.57
N LYS A 382 7.47 -18.02 15.64
CA LYS A 382 7.71 -16.57 15.81
C LYS A 382 9.19 -16.18 15.86
N ASN A 383 10.03 -17.08 16.39
CA ASN A 383 11.48 -16.89 16.51
C ASN A 383 12.26 -17.36 15.26
N HIS A 384 11.55 -17.82 14.23
CA HIS A 384 12.12 -18.39 13.01
C HIS A 384 11.94 -17.45 11.80
N ILE A 385 11.47 -16.22 12.03
CA ILE A 385 11.30 -15.22 10.97
C ILE A 385 12.62 -14.49 10.78
N LYS A 386 13.25 -14.72 9.63
CA LYS A 386 14.50 -14.06 9.25
C LYS A 386 14.24 -12.66 8.69
N SER A 387 13.23 -12.53 7.85
CA SER A 387 12.94 -11.28 7.15
C SER A 387 11.45 -11.04 6.97
N TYR A 388 11.07 -9.78 7.12
CA TYR A 388 9.75 -9.27 6.78
C TYR A 388 9.92 -8.24 5.66
N ILE A 389 9.35 -8.50 4.50
CA ILE A 389 9.47 -7.65 3.32
C ILE A 389 8.08 -7.12 3.00
N THR A 390 7.94 -5.80 2.94
CA THR A 390 6.66 -5.15 2.63
C THR A 390 6.77 -4.39 1.32
N LEU A 391 5.77 -4.58 0.45
CA LEU A 391 5.65 -3.94 -0.85
C LEU A 391 4.43 -3.03 -0.83
N GLY A 392 4.59 -1.74 -1.14
CA GLY A 392 3.47 -0.79 -1.21
C GLY A 392 2.69 -0.64 0.11
N SER A 393 3.41 -0.58 1.24
CA SER A 393 2.84 -0.73 2.58
C SER A 393 2.00 0.48 3.06
N PRO A 394 0.74 0.28 3.52
CA PRO A 394 -0.04 1.31 4.19
C PRO A 394 0.09 1.34 5.72
N ILE A 395 1.09 0.71 6.34
CA ILE A 395 1.16 0.56 7.81
C ILE A 395 1.02 1.92 8.54
N ASP A 396 1.81 2.92 8.14
CA ASP A 396 1.76 4.26 8.73
C ASP A 396 0.40 4.95 8.54
N LYS A 397 -0.25 4.74 7.38
CA LYS A 397 -1.61 5.23 7.13
C LYS A 397 -2.59 4.66 8.13
N PHE A 398 -2.52 3.35 8.38
CA PHE A 398 -3.41 2.72 9.35
C PHE A 398 -3.13 3.22 10.78
N TYR A 399 -1.86 3.32 11.15
CA TYR A 399 -1.44 3.83 12.44
C TYR A 399 -1.93 5.27 12.69
N VAL A 400 -1.81 6.14 11.69
CA VAL A 400 -2.21 7.55 11.75
C VAL A 400 -3.73 7.73 11.73
N LEU A 401 -4.44 6.95 10.90
CA LEU A 401 -5.89 7.08 10.72
C LEU A 401 -6.69 6.45 11.85
N TRP A 402 -6.25 5.30 12.39
CA TRP A 402 -6.93 4.59 13.49
C TRP A 402 -6.07 4.46 14.76
N PRO A 403 -5.51 5.56 15.28
CA PRO A 403 -4.53 5.52 16.37
C PRO A 403 -5.05 4.85 17.64
N GLU A 404 -6.37 4.91 17.92
CA GLU A 404 -7.00 4.21 19.04
C GLU A 404 -6.88 2.68 18.95
N LYS A 405 -6.65 2.13 17.75
CA LYS A 405 -6.46 0.70 17.52
C LYS A 405 -4.99 0.28 17.66
N TYR A 406 -4.08 1.23 17.79
CA TYR A 406 -2.63 1.01 17.86
C TYR A 406 -2.02 1.62 19.12
N THR A 407 -2.82 1.81 20.18
CA THR A 407 -2.30 2.35 21.45
C THR A 407 -1.19 1.49 22.03
N HIS A 408 -1.20 0.19 21.79
CA HIS A 408 -0.13 -0.73 22.19
C HIS A 408 1.24 -0.43 21.54
N LEU A 409 1.30 0.36 20.46
CA LEU A 409 2.57 0.82 19.88
C LEU A 409 3.13 2.07 20.59
N GLU A 410 2.27 2.87 21.23
CA GLU A 410 2.63 4.15 21.86
C GLU A 410 2.70 4.07 23.39
N GLU A 411 1.67 3.51 24.02
CA GLU A 411 1.42 3.54 25.44
C GLU A 411 2.13 2.36 26.11
N ILE A 412 3.34 2.60 26.59
CA ILE A 412 4.02 1.69 27.50
C ILE A 412 4.25 2.47 28.79
N GLY A 413 3.52 2.12 29.85
CA GLY A 413 3.77 2.66 31.18
C GLY A 413 5.22 2.40 31.60
N GLN A 414 5.80 3.28 32.42
CA GLN A 414 7.22 3.18 32.84
C GLN A 414 7.57 1.82 33.46
N ASP A 415 6.61 1.11 34.05
CA ASP A 415 6.79 -0.22 34.66
C ASP A 415 6.48 -1.42 33.74
N GLN A 416 6.18 -1.18 32.45
CA GLN A 416 5.75 -2.21 31.50
C GLN A 416 6.87 -2.72 30.58
N GLU A 417 8.14 -2.66 30.98
CA GLU A 417 9.25 -3.08 30.10
C GLU A 417 9.21 -4.56 29.66
N GLU A 418 8.40 -5.41 30.29
CA GLU A 418 8.45 -6.86 30.07
C GLU A 418 7.38 -7.46 29.13
N TRP A 419 6.42 -6.72 28.57
CA TRP A 419 5.33 -7.39 27.83
C TRP A 419 5.69 -7.88 26.43
N LEU A 420 6.80 -7.43 25.86
CA LEU A 420 7.35 -7.94 24.61
C LEU A 420 8.52 -8.90 24.91
N LYS A 421 8.45 -10.14 24.42
CA LYS A 421 9.52 -11.15 24.56
C LYS A 421 10.07 -11.52 23.18
N ALA A 422 10.78 -10.60 22.53
CA ALA A 422 11.45 -10.88 21.25
C ALA A 422 12.89 -11.36 21.51
N PRO A 423 13.21 -12.65 21.26
CA PRO A 423 14.57 -13.17 21.48
C PRO A 423 15.53 -12.85 20.33
N ALA A 424 15.01 -12.47 19.15
CA ALA A 424 15.79 -12.01 18.00
C ALA A 424 15.01 -10.94 17.23
N GLU A 425 15.72 -9.92 16.75
CA GLU A 425 15.13 -8.86 15.93
C GLU A 425 14.84 -9.37 14.50
N ILE A 426 13.67 -9.03 13.98
CA ILE A 426 13.26 -9.36 12.61
C ILE A 426 13.81 -8.31 11.65
N ASN A 427 14.46 -8.72 10.56
CA ASN A 427 14.88 -7.76 9.53
C ASN A 427 13.67 -7.31 8.71
N HIS A 428 13.19 -6.07 8.90
CA HIS A 428 12.10 -5.51 8.09
C HIS A 428 12.68 -4.74 6.89
N TYR A 429 12.13 -4.93 5.70
CA TYR A 429 12.44 -4.17 4.49
C TYR A 429 11.15 -3.67 3.85
N ASN A 430 10.91 -2.36 3.86
CA ASN A 430 9.81 -1.71 3.17
C ASN A 430 10.27 -1.21 1.81
N PHE A 431 9.49 -1.55 0.78
CA PHE A 431 9.70 -1.15 -0.60
C PHE A 431 8.42 -0.46 -1.08
N CYS A 432 8.50 0.83 -1.35
CA CYS A 432 7.41 1.56 -1.97
C CYS A 432 7.90 2.28 -3.21
N ASP A 433 7.02 2.38 -4.21
CA ASP A 433 7.31 3.13 -5.42
C ASP A 433 6.67 4.49 -5.25
N GLU A 434 7.36 5.52 -5.72
CA GLU A 434 6.88 6.87 -5.71
C GLU A 434 5.52 6.99 -6.40
N GLN A 435 5.12 6.14 -7.35
CA GLN A 435 3.81 6.23 -8.00
C GLN A 435 2.71 5.44 -7.28
N ASP A 436 2.99 4.72 -6.20
CA ASP A 436 2.00 3.95 -5.44
C ASP A 436 1.17 4.84 -4.50
N PRO A 437 -0.17 4.85 -4.61
CA PRO A 437 -1.02 5.62 -3.72
C PRO A 437 -1.24 5.09 -2.33
N VAL A 438 -0.82 3.86 -2.08
CA VAL A 438 -1.01 3.16 -0.83
C VAL A 438 0.32 3.09 -0.08
N GLY A 439 1.39 2.69 -0.76
CA GLY A 439 2.75 2.67 -0.22
C GLY A 439 3.28 4.05 0.17
N HIS A 440 4.01 4.11 1.28
CA HIS A 440 4.78 5.28 1.71
C HIS A 440 5.85 4.84 2.73
N HIS A 441 6.65 5.80 3.18
CA HIS A 441 7.60 5.62 4.26
C HIS A 441 6.92 5.20 5.56
N LEU A 442 7.67 4.49 6.40
CA LEU A 442 7.24 3.98 7.70
C LEU A 442 7.71 4.87 8.87
N GLU A 443 7.70 6.19 8.69
CA GLU A 443 8.28 7.16 9.62
C GLU A 443 7.64 7.12 11.02
N GLU A 444 6.31 7.04 11.05
CA GLU A 444 5.52 7.12 12.28
C GLU A 444 5.66 5.81 13.07
N VAL A 445 5.48 4.65 12.42
CA VAL A 445 5.56 3.35 13.08
C VAL A 445 7.00 2.99 13.47
N MET A 446 8.00 3.29 12.65
CA MET A 446 9.42 3.07 13.00
C MET A 446 9.87 3.91 14.20
N GLY A 447 9.18 5.04 14.44
CA GLY A 447 9.41 5.87 15.62
C GLY A 447 8.99 5.21 16.93
N THR A 448 8.07 4.24 16.88
CA THR A 448 7.47 3.60 18.06
C THR A 448 8.45 2.70 18.81
N ARG A 449 8.25 2.54 20.12
CA ARG A 449 9.11 1.69 20.96
C ARG A 449 8.99 0.22 20.57
N VAL A 450 7.77 -0.27 20.35
CA VAL A 450 7.50 -1.67 19.98
C VAL A 450 8.20 -2.04 18.68
N TYR A 451 8.13 -1.16 17.66
CA TYR A 451 8.80 -1.42 16.39
C TYR A 451 10.30 -1.61 16.58
N LYS A 452 10.96 -0.72 17.34
CA LYS A 452 12.42 -0.78 17.58
C LYS A 452 12.86 -1.99 18.40
N GLN A 453 11.96 -2.56 19.21
CA GLN A 453 12.24 -3.78 19.97
C GLN A 453 12.08 -5.04 19.14
N LEU A 454 11.19 -5.02 18.15
CA LEU A 454 10.87 -6.19 17.35
C LEU A 454 11.67 -6.27 16.05
N PHE A 455 11.96 -5.13 15.43
CA PHE A 455 12.57 -5.06 14.11
C PHE A 455 13.97 -4.46 14.17
N LYS A 456 14.88 -5.06 13.42
CA LYS A 456 16.23 -4.53 13.23
C LYS A 456 16.15 -3.24 12.44
N ILE A 457 16.56 -2.14 13.06
CA ILE A 457 16.54 -0.79 12.47
C ILE A 457 17.91 -0.31 12.03
N THR A 458 18.98 -1.06 12.30
CA THR A 458 20.37 -0.67 12.02
C THR A 458 20.94 -1.34 10.77
N PRO A 459 21.58 -0.57 9.87
CA PRO A 459 21.73 0.90 9.89
C PRO A 459 20.40 1.64 9.56
N THR A 460 20.15 2.73 10.29
CA THR A 460 18.92 3.54 10.18
C THR A 460 18.71 4.06 8.76
N GLY A 461 17.57 3.70 8.15
CA GLY A 461 17.14 4.19 6.84
C GLY A 461 17.41 3.23 5.66
N ASN A 462 18.23 2.20 5.85
CA ASN A 462 18.49 1.22 4.77
C ASN A 462 17.35 0.24 4.54
N HIS A 463 16.37 0.23 5.43
CA HIS A 463 15.28 -0.72 5.44
C HIS A 463 13.96 -0.14 4.91
N ASP A 464 13.94 1.12 4.48
CA ASP A 464 12.75 1.80 3.95
C ASP A 464 13.08 2.49 2.62
N VAL A 465 12.87 1.76 1.53
CA VAL A 465 13.31 2.10 0.18
C VAL A 465 12.14 2.64 -0.65
N VAL A 466 12.23 3.92 -1.00
CA VAL A 466 11.39 4.52 -2.05
C VAL A 466 12.12 4.48 -3.39
N PHE A 467 11.46 3.94 -4.42
CA PHE A 467 12.00 3.88 -5.77
C PHE A 467 11.02 4.44 -6.83
N ARG A 468 11.47 4.54 -8.09
CA ARG A 468 10.74 5.13 -9.22
C ARG A 468 10.89 4.25 -10.46
N ARG A 469 10.02 3.27 -10.58
CA ARG A 469 10.06 2.28 -11.67
C ARG A 469 8.81 2.27 -12.52
N TYR A 470 7.67 2.69 -11.98
CA TYR A 470 6.42 2.67 -12.72
C TYR A 470 6.10 4.01 -13.36
N GLU A 471 5.54 3.93 -14.57
CA GLU A 471 5.29 5.09 -15.42
C GLU A 471 3.96 5.77 -15.15
N VAL A 472 3.01 5.03 -14.59
CA VAL A 472 1.62 5.44 -14.43
C VAL A 472 1.30 5.52 -12.93
N PRO A 473 0.81 6.67 -12.44
CA PRO A 473 0.28 6.79 -11.08
C PRO A 473 -0.71 5.66 -10.73
N GLY A 474 -0.56 5.03 -9.57
CA GLY A 474 -1.41 3.91 -9.16
C GLY A 474 -0.98 2.54 -9.69
N TYR A 475 -0.33 2.49 -10.85
CA TYR A 475 0.00 1.22 -11.51
C TYR A 475 1.05 0.42 -10.75
N ALA A 476 1.93 1.10 -10.02
CA ALA A 476 2.89 0.48 -9.12
C ALA A 476 2.23 -0.53 -8.18
N HIS A 477 1.08 -0.16 -7.62
CA HIS A 477 0.38 -0.94 -6.61
C HIS A 477 -0.04 -2.33 -7.10
N ILE A 478 -0.26 -2.52 -8.40
CA ILE A 478 -0.65 -3.84 -8.94
C ILE A 478 0.49 -4.56 -9.63
N LYS A 479 1.70 -3.97 -9.65
CA LYS A 479 2.84 -4.47 -10.43
C LYS A 479 4.05 -4.91 -9.62
N TYR A 480 4.03 -4.77 -8.31
CA TYR A 480 5.14 -5.21 -7.46
C TYR A 480 5.58 -6.65 -7.71
N PHE A 481 4.64 -7.60 -7.76
CA PHE A 481 4.96 -9.02 -8.00
C PHE A 481 5.45 -9.34 -9.42
N ASP A 482 5.18 -8.44 -10.37
CA ASP A 482 5.67 -8.56 -11.74
C ASP A 482 7.05 -7.91 -11.93
N ASP A 483 7.57 -7.18 -10.94
CA ASP A 483 8.82 -6.43 -11.08
C ASP A 483 10.05 -7.30 -10.85
N ARG A 484 10.57 -7.80 -11.96
CA ARG A 484 11.77 -8.63 -11.99
C ARG A 484 12.98 -8.01 -11.27
N GLU A 485 13.28 -6.73 -11.50
CA GLU A 485 14.50 -6.15 -10.94
C GLU A 485 14.38 -5.88 -9.42
N LEU A 486 13.15 -5.64 -8.94
CA LEU A 486 12.86 -5.58 -7.52
C LEU A 486 13.16 -6.94 -6.87
N PHE A 487 12.61 -8.02 -7.43
CA PHE A 487 12.81 -9.37 -6.90
C PHE A 487 14.24 -9.89 -7.05
N PHE A 488 14.95 -9.50 -8.11
CA PHE A 488 16.38 -9.78 -8.24
C PHE A 488 17.13 -9.21 -7.04
N GLY A 489 16.91 -7.95 -6.70
CA GLY A 489 17.59 -7.38 -5.56
C GLY A 489 17.10 -7.90 -4.21
N ILE A 490 15.83 -8.31 -4.07
CA ILE A 490 15.34 -9.03 -2.88
C ILE A 490 16.12 -10.34 -2.70
N VAL A 491 16.21 -11.17 -3.75
CA VAL A 491 16.92 -12.45 -3.67
C VAL A 491 18.41 -12.22 -3.42
N ASP A 492 19.05 -11.38 -4.24
CA ASP A 492 20.49 -11.15 -4.21
C ASP A 492 20.96 -10.48 -2.91
N ASN A 493 20.23 -9.46 -2.42
CA ASN A 493 20.70 -8.60 -1.34
C ASN A 493 20.05 -8.89 0.02
N ILE A 494 18.87 -9.53 0.08
CA ILE A 494 18.19 -9.86 1.34
C ILE A 494 18.32 -11.35 1.66
N ILE A 495 17.97 -12.21 0.69
CA ILE A 495 17.80 -13.64 0.96
C ILE A 495 19.15 -14.36 0.98
N ASP A 496 19.97 -14.14 -0.05
CA ASP A 496 21.26 -14.81 -0.23
C ASP A 496 22.38 -14.23 0.65
N THR A 497 22.23 -12.97 1.08
CA THR A 497 23.25 -12.31 1.88
C THR A 497 23.28 -12.88 3.31
N LYS A 498 24.33 -13.66 3.62
CA LYS A 498 24.53 -14.24 4.97
C LYS A 498 24.78 -13.18 6.04
N ASN A 499 25.53 -12.14 5.66
CA ASN A 499 25.78 -10.95 6.46
C ASN A 499 25.36 -9.76 5.61
N ALA A 500 24.14 -9.27 5.77
CA ALA A 500 23.87 -7.88 5.40
C ALA A 500 24.74 -7.03 6.35
N ASP A 501 26.04 -6.97 6.05
CA ASP A 501 27.05 -6.21 6.78
C ASP A 501 26.55 -4.77 6.89
N ASP A 502 26.96 -4.08 7.96
CA ASP A 502 26.72 -2.66 8.25
C ASP A 502 27.19 -1.69 7.14
N ASN A 503 27.54 -2.18 5.95
CA ASN A 503 27.83 -1.38 4.79
C ASN A 503 26.60 -0.56 4.40
N ASP A 504 26.75 0.75 4.59
CA ASP A 504 25.80 1.86 4.57
C ASP A 504 24.82 1.97 3.38
N ARG A 505 24.77 1.05 2.41
CA ARG A 505 23.90 1.17 1.22
C ARG A 505 23.25 -0.15 0.83
N PHE A 506 22.20 -0.52 1.55
CA PHE A 506 21.28 -1.58 1.14
C PHE A 506 20.61 -1.30 -0.22
N VAL A 507 20.52 -0.03 -0.60
CA VAL A 507 19.97 0.39 -1.89
C VAL A 507 20.89 -0.01 -3.04
N TRP A 508 20.43 -0.93 -3.91
CA TRP A 508 21.09 -1.24 -5.16
C TRP A 508 20.73 -0.24 -6.27
N LYS A 509 21.74 0.21 -7.03
CA LYS A 509 21.64 1.27 -8.07
C LYS A 509 20.48 1.06 -9.07
N ASN A 510 20.13 -0.20 -9.36
CA ASN A 510 19.13 -0.54 -10.37
C ASN A 510 17.68 -0.48 -9.86
N ILE A 511 17.45 -0.42 -8.54
CA ILE A 511 16.09 -0.31 -8.02
C ILE A 511 15.52 1.09 -8.23
N HIS A 512 16.35 2.13 -8.04
CA HIS A 512 15.84 3.48 -7.86
C HIS A 512 15.17 4.06 -9.09
N ASP A 513 15.81 4.01 -10.25
CA ASP A 513 15.31 4.71 -11.42
C ASP A 513 15.30 3.80 -12.64
N LYS A 514 14.10 3.36 -13.03
CA LYS A 514 13.92 2.83 -14.38
C LYS A 514 13.99 4.03 -15.34
N LYS A 515 14.99 4.04 -16.23
CA LYS A 515 15.19 5.14 -17.18
C LYS A 515 13.87 5.47 -17.92
N GLY A 516 13.40 6.70 -17.74
CA GLY A 516 12.18 7.20 -18.37
C GLY A 516 10.90 7.06 -17.52
N ALA A 517 10.91 6.31 -16.42
CA ALA A 517 9.75 6.15 -15.55
C ALA A 517 9.26 7.50 -14.99
N GLU A 518 10.17 8.27 -14.42
CA GLU A 518 9.87 9.61 -13.89
C GLU A 518 9.33 10.56 -14.97
N SER A 519 9.95 10.55 -16.17
CA SER A 519 9.49 11.36 -17.30
C SER A 519 8.10 10.94 -17.77
N SER A 520 7.81 9.63 -17.78
CA SER A 520 6.50 9.10 -18.10
C SER A 520 5.46 9.50 -17.05
N ALA A 521 5.78 9.38 -15.76
CA ALA A 521 4.91 9.81 -14.67
C ALA A 521 4.60 11.32 -14.75
N LYS A 522 5.60 12.15 -15.04
CA LYS A 522 5.42 13.59 -15.32
C LYS A 522 4.50 13.82 -16.53
N ARG A 523 4.64 13.04 -17.60
CA ARG A 523 3.75 13.10 -18.77
C ARG A 523 2.32 12.72 -18.41
N TRP A 524 2.10 11.68 -17.61
CA TRP A 524 0.76 11.30 -17.15
C TRP A 524 0.09 12.39 -16.32
N ALA A 525 0.78 12.88 -15.28
CA ALA A 525 0.24 13.87 -14.36
C ALA A 525 -0.02 15.23 -15.03
N TYR A 526 0.91 15.72 -15.87
CA TYR A 526 0.86 17.08 -16.41
C TYR A 526 0.40 17.17 -17.87
N TYR A 527 0.33 16.06 -18.60
CA TYR A 527 -0.06 16.06 -20.01
C TYR A 527 -1.24 15.14 -20.30
N PHE A 528 -1.14 13.83 -20.05
CA PHE A 528 -2.18 12.89 -20.48
C PHE A 528 -3.49 13.08 -19.71
N ILE A 529 -3.47 13.15 -18.38
CA ILE A 529 -4.71 13.37 -17.60
C ILE A 529 -5.39 14.69 -18.00
N PRO A 530 -4.67 15.84 -18.05
CA PRO A 530 -5.25 17.08 -18.59
C PRO A 530 -5.71 16.97 -20.05
N PHE A 531 -4.99 16.24 -20.90
CA PHE A 531 -5.38 16.06 -22.30
C PHE A 531 -6.68 15.27 -22.43
N PHE A 532 -6.87 14.19 -21.66
CA PHE A 532 -8.11 13.43 -21.68
C PHE A 532 -9.30 14.24 -21.16
N THR A 533 -9.10 15.07 -20.13
CA THR A 533 -10.17 15.97 -19.67
C THR A 533 -10.52 17.02 -20.72
N VAL A 534 -9.55 17.54 -21.47
CA VAL A 534 -9.81 18.43 -22.62
C VAL A 534 -10.55 17.71 -23.72
N LEU A 535 -10.11 16.50 -24.10
CA LEU A 535 -10.70 15.73 -25.19
C LEU A 535 -12.17 15.44 -24.88
N ALA A 536 -12.46 14.98 -23.66
CA ALA A 536 -13.82 14.74 -23.20
C ALA A 536 -14.66 16.03 -23.18
N THR A 537 -14.12 17.14 -22.66
CA THR A 537 -14.82 18.45 -22.63
C THR A 537 -15.11 18.94 -24.05
N THR A 538 -14.14 18.82 -24.96
CA THR A 538 -14.29 19.24 -26.35
C THR A 538 -15.31 18.40 -27.08
N ALA A 539 -15.30 17.08 -26.88
CA ALA A 539 -16.28 16.18 -27.47
C ALA A 539 -17.70 16.56 -27.02
N LEU A 540 -17.90 16.85 -25.73
CA LEU A 540 -19.19 17.29 -25.19
C LEU A 540 -19.62 18.65 -25.76
N LEU A 541 -18.73 19.65 -25.78
CA LEU A 541 -19.03 20.97 -26.34
C LEU A 541 -19.33 20.89 -27.85
N SER A 542 -18.54 20.13 -28.59
CA SER A 542 -18.73 19.95 -30.04
C SER A 542 -20.05 19.24 -30.33
N TYR A 543 -20.34 18.15 -29.62
CA TYR A 543 -21.62 17.44 -29.74
C TYR A 543 -22.80 18.33 -29.38
N GLY A 544 -22.65 19.13 -28.31
CA GLY A 544 -23.62 20.15 -27.93
C GLY A 544 -23.91 21.13 -29.05
N LEU A 545 -22.88 21.83 -29.53
CA LEU A 545 -23.01 22.88 -30.54
C LEU A 545 -23.45 22.37 -31.92
N MET A 546 -23.13 21.11 -32.24
CA MET A 546 -23.54 20.45 -33.49
C MET A 546 -24.96 19.89 -33.44
N ASN A 547 -25.54 19.72 -32.24
CA ASN A 547 -26.94 19.31 -32.12
C ASN A 547 -27.84 20.39 -32.72
N GLU A 548 -28.95 20.05 -33.35
CA GLU A 548 -29.88 21.07 -33.87
C GLU A 548 -30.78 21.65 -32.78
N SER A 549 -31.11 20.83 -31.78
CA SER A 549 -31.96 21.23 -30.66
C SER A 549 -31.24 22.17 -29.71
N LEU A 550 -31.83 23.35 -29.48
CA LEU A 550 -31.36 24.33 -28.50
C LEU A 550 -31.29 23.75 -27.09
N LEU A 551 -32.26 22.89 -26.73
CA LEU A 551 -32.29 22.24 -25.42
C LEU A 551 -31.04 21.38 -25.21
N TRP A 552 -30.72 20.51 -26.18
CA TRP A 552 -29.55 19.64 -26.09
C TRP A 552 -28.25 20.44 -26.16
N LYS A 553 -28.14 21.48 -27.00
CA LYS A 553 -27.03 22.44 -26.98
C LYS A 553 -26.76 22.96 -25.57
N CYS A 554 -27.80 23.50 -24.93
CA CYS A 554 -27.70 24.03 -23.57
C CYS A 554 -27.30 22.95 -22.56
N ILE A 555 -27.90 21.75 -22.63
CA ILE A 555 -27.56 20.63 -21.75
C ILE A 555 -26.08 20.27 -21.85
N TYR A 556 -25.54 20.06 -23.06
CA TYR A 556 -24.14 19.66 -23.24
C TYR A 556 -23.16 20.76 -22.81
N ILE A 557 -23.49 22.04 -23.05
CA ILE A 557 -22.68 23.16 -22.55
C ILE A 557 -22.70 23.19 -21.02
N ILE A 558 -23.88 23.06 -20.41
CA ILE A 558 -24.04 23.04 -18.95
C ILE A 558 -23.26 21.86 -18.38
N VAL A 559 -23.40 20.65 -18.92
CA VAL A 559 -22.64 19.45 -18.47
C VAL A 559 -21.14 19.70 -18.58
N SER A 560 -20.67 20.27 -19.69
CA SER A 560 -19.24 20.60 -19.88
C SER A 560 -18.74 21.58 -18.82
N VAL A 561 -19.52 22.61 -18.51
CA VAL A 561 -19.20 23.56 -17.43
C VAL A 561 -19.22 22.86 -16.07
N LEU A 562 -20.24 22.04 -15.79
CA LEU A 562 -20.41 21.31 -14.53
C LEU A 562 -19.27 20.31 -14.25
N LEU A 563 -18.69 19.72 -15.30
CA LEU A 563 -17.51 18.86 -15.17
C LEU A 563 -16.28 19.61 -14.66
N TRP A 564 -16.17 20.92 -14.91
CA TRP A 564 -15.07 21.76 -14.41
C TRP A 564 -15.43 22.52 -13.14
N VAL A 565 -16.66 23.00 -13.05
CA VAL A 565 -17.16 23.89 -12.02
C VAL A 565 -18.55 23.45 -11.61
N GLN A 566 -18.66 22.86 -10.43
CA GLN A 566 -19.94 22.46 -9.87
C GLN A 566 -20.45 23.59 -8.96
N PRO A 567 -21.69 24.09 -9.13
CA PRO A 567 -22.27 24.99 -8.15
C PRO A 567 -22.39 24.25 -6.81
N ASN A 568 -22.09 24.91 -5.69
CA ASN A 568 -22.21 24.32 -4.36
C ASN A 568 -23.66 24.05 -3.92
N ALA A 569 -24.63 24.16 -4.84
CA ALA A 569 -26.06 24.14 -4.56
C ALA A 569 -26.49 22.89 -3.77
N LEU A 570 -25.93 21.71 -4.08
CA LEU A 570 -26.27 20.45 -3.38
C LEU A 570 -25.74 20.41 -1.95
N THR A 571 -24.53 20.89 -1.70
CA THR A 571 -23.94 20.93 -0.36
C THR A 571 -24.61 22.01 0.48
N ALA A 572 -24.87 23.17 -0.11
CA ALA A 572 -25.49 24.28 0.57
C ALA A 572 -26.97 24.01 0.89
N TYR A 573 -27.70 23.30 0.02
CA TYR A 573 -29.04 22.80 0.32
C TYR A 573 -29.04 21.79 1.49
N LYS A 574 -28.05 20.88 1.54
CA LYS A 574 -27.86 19.96 2.68
C LYS A 574 -27.53 20.71 3.98
N GLU A 575 -26.72 21.75 3.93
CA GLU A 575 -26.40 22.60 5.10
C GLU A 575 -27.60 23.44 5.56
N GLU A 576 -28.40 23.94 4.62
CA GLU A 576 -29.60 24.75 4.90
C GLU A 576 -30.70 23.93 5.58
N ILE A 577 -30.81 22.63 5.25
CA ILE A 577 -31.69 21.67 5.95
C ILE A 577 -31.07 21.22 7.28
N GLY A 578 -29.74 21.20 7.40
CA GLY A 578 -29.03 20.60 8.53
C GLY A 578 -28.96 21.45 9.80
N LYS A 579 -28.75 22.78 9.72
CA LYS A 579 -28.64 23.65 10.91
C LYS A 579 -29.06 25.09 10.62
N ILE A 580 -30.01 25.62 11.40
CA ILE A 580 -30.19 27.07 11.56
C ILE A 580 -28.98 27.59 12.35
N ARG A 581 -27.93 28.01 11.65
CA ARG A 581 -26.71 28.57 12.25
C ARG A 581 -26.93 30.02 12.68
N ASN A 582 -26.45 30.36 13.88
CA ASN A 582 -26.56 31.70 14.50
C ASN A 582 -25.88 32.76 13.60
N PRO A 583 -26.55 33.87 13.21
CA PRO A 583 -26.03 34.88 12.28
C PRO A 583 -24.65 35.47 12.63
N ASP A 584 -24.28 35.45 13.91
CA ASP A 584 -23.03 36.06 14.39
C ASP A 584 -21.77 35.24 14.02
N GLU A 585 -21.87 33.93 13.83
CA GLU A 585 -20.73 33.11 13.36
C GLU A 585 -20.31 33.45 11.93
N LEU A 586 -21.22 33.99 11.11
CA LEU A 586 -20.95 34.29 9.70
C LEU A 586 -19.97 35.45 9.49
N ARG A 587 -19.91 36.39 10.45
CA ARG A 587 -18.99 37.54 10.40
C ARG A 587 -17.53 37.11 10.49
N PHE A 588 -17.24 35.96 11.11
CA PHE A 588 -15.88 35.44 11.26
C PHE A 588 -15.38 34.64 10.05
N ALA A 589 -16.27 34.21 9.14
CA ALA A 589 -15.91 33.41 7.97
C ALA A 589 -15.53 34.26 6.75
N LEU A 590 -15.93 35.54 6.71
CA LEU A 590 -15.61 36.44 5.61
C LEU A 590 -14.18 36.99 5.76
N PRO A 591 -13.45 37.19 4.65
CA PRO A 591 -12.16 37.87 4.68
C PRO A 591 -12.31 39.25 5.36
N ALA A 592 -11.37 39.60 6.25
CA ALA A 592 -11.46 40.82 7.07
C ALA A 592 -11.67 42.11 6.25
N TRP A 593 -11.14 42.18 5.03
CA TRP A 593 -11.35 43.33 4.13
C TRP A 593 -12.80 43.42 3.62
N LEU A 594 -13.48 42.28 3.44
CA LEU A 594 -14.88 42.25 3.01
C LEU A 594 -15.80 42.62 4.19
N VAL A 595 -15.51 42.12 5.39
CA VAL A 595 -16.22 42.52 6.62
C VAL A 595 -16.10 44.03 6.84
N TRP A 596 -14.89 44.58 6.68
CA TRP A 596 -14.65 46.01 6.78
C TRP A 596 -15.43 46.82 5.74
N ILE A 597 -15.53 46.36 4.48
CA ILE A 597 -16.36 47.01 3.46
C ILE A 597 -17.85 46.97 3.85
N LEU A 598 -18.33 45.83 4.35
CA LEU A 598 -19.72 45.62 4.74
C LEU A 598 -20.12 46.49 5.92
N ASP A 599 -19.26 46.60 6.94
CA ASP A 599 -19.47 47.47 8.10
C ASP A 599 -19.37 48.95 7.70
N LYS A 600 -18.40 49.31 6.85
CA LYS A 600 -18.20 50.70 6.41
C LYS A 600 -19.36 51.24 5.57
N TRP A 601 -20.05 50.37 4.81
CA TRP A 601 -21.13 50.78 3.91
C TRP A 601 -22.54 50.50 4.46
N ASN A 602 -22.65 50.10 5.74
CA ASN A 602 -23.91 49.85 6.44
C ASN A 602 -24.90 49.02 5.61
N TRP A 603 -24.41 47.92 5.03
CA TRP A 603 -25.18 47.13 4.07
C TRP A 603 -26.46 46.58 4.72
N PRO A 604 -27.63 46.74 4.07
CA PRO A 604 -28.90 46.28 4.62
C PRO A 604 -28.92 44.75 4.75
N ALA A 605 -29.63 44.23 5.76
CA ALA A 605 -29.65 42.80 6.11
C ALA A 605 -30.05 41.86 4.95
N TRP A 606 -30.77 42.35 3.94
CA TRP A 606 -31.08 41.57 2.73
C TRP A 606 -29.86 41.31 1.85
N ALA A 607 -28.88 42.21 1.83
CA ALA A 607 -27.65 42.05 1.04
C ALA A 607 -26.72 40.99 1.66
N LEU A 608 -26.72 40.88 3.00
CA LEU A 608 -26.13 39.74 3.71
C LEU A 608 -26.85 38.41 3.40
N ARG A 609 -28.17 38.41 3.18
CA ARG A 609 -28.90 37.20 2.71
C ARG A 609 -28.52 36.85 1.26
N VAL A 610 -28.28 37.83 0.40
CA VAL A 610 -27.77 37.60 -0.97
C VAL A 610 -26.35 37.06 -0.94
N LEU A 611 -25.49 37.56 -0.04
CA LEU A 611 -24.14 37.02 0.18
C LEU A 611 -24.18 35.58 0.74
N LYS A 612 -25.14 35.26 1.61
CA LYS A 612 -25.40 33.88 2.07
C LYS A 612 -25.81 32.97 0.90
N LYS A 613 -26.63 33.48 -0.03
CA LYS A 613 -26.95 32.79 -1.30
C LYS A 613 -25.74 32.69 -2.24
N TRP A 614 -24.74 33.54 -2.08
CA TRP A 614 -23.50 33.47 -2.87
C TRP A 614 -22.63 32.28 -2.47
N ASP A 615 -22.65 31.84 -1.22
CA ASP A 615 -21.99 30.58 -0.82
C ASP A 615 -22.69 29.33 -1.41
N ILE A 616 -24.00 29.42 -1.70
CA ILE A 616 -24.76 28.40 -2.46
C ILE A 616 -24.28 28.33 -3.92
N ILE A 617 -23.99 29.50 -4.51
CA ILE A 617 -23.55 29.63 -5.90
C ILE A 617 -22.02 29.47 -6.03
N ARG A 618 -21.29 29.46 -4.90
CA ARG A 618 -19.84 29.45 -4.90
C ARG A 618 -19.34 28.26 -5.73
N PRO A 619 -18.59 28.52 -6.80
CA PRO A 619 -18.13 27.46 -7.68
C PRO A 619 -17.18 26.54 -6.91
N VAL A 620 -17.56 25.28 -6.78
CA VAL A 620 -16.69 24.21 -6.29
C VAL A 620 -16.03 23.56 -7.51
N ARG A 621 -14.86 22.95 -7.30
CA ARG A 621 -14.19 22.16 -8.33
C ARG A 621 -15.13 21.05 -8.80
N GLY A 622 -15.42 21.00 -10.10
CA GLY A 622 -16.08 19.87 -10.76
C GLY A 622 -15.13 18.67 -10.89
N ILE A 623 -15.60 17.55 -11.44
CA ILE A 623 -14.86 16.29 -11.50
C ILE A 623 -13.55 16.40 -12.28
N PHE A 624 -13.52 17.03 -13.45
CA PHE A 624 -12.29 17.20 -14.23
C PHE A 624 -11.30 18.10 -13.51
N SER A 625 -11.79 19.15 -12.85
CA SER A 625 -10.98 20.01 -11.99
C SER A 625 -10.41 19.24 -10.79
N ARG A 626 -11.19 18.35 -10.16
CA ARG A 626 -10.73 17.47 -9.09
C ARG A 626 -9.72 16.44 -9.58
N LEU A 627 -9.94 15.79 -10.72
CA LEU A 627 -9.02 14.82 -11.32
C LEU A 627 -7.67 15.46 -11.66
N VAL A 628 -7.68 16.62 -12.32
CA VAL A 628 -6.46 17.35 -12.65
C VAL A 628 -5.76 17.82 -11.38
N SER A 629 -6.51 18.40 -10.42
CA SER A 629 -5.92 18.81 -9.14
C SER A 629 -5.39 17.62 -8.35
N ALA A 630 -6.06 16.48 -8.39
CA ALA A 630 -5.65 15.25 -7.72
C ALA A 630 -4.37 14.74 -8.37
N ALA A 631 -4.28 14.65 -9.70
CA ALA A 631 -3.07 14.24 -10.40
C ALA A 631 -1.85 15.15 -10.09
N ILE A 632 -2.07 16.46 -9.96
CA ILE A 632 -1.03 17.43 -9.60
C ILE A 632 -0.64 17.28 -8.13
N GLU A 633 -1.62 17.22 -7.22
CA GLU A 633 -1.38 17.10 -5.78
C GLU A 633 -0.76 15.74 -5.43
N TRP A 634 -1.18 14.69 -6.14
CA TRP A 634 -0.63 13.35 -6.14
C TRP A 634 0.86 13.43 -6.44
N ARG A 635 1.23 13.96 -7.61
CA ARG A 635 2.64 14.11 -7.97
C ARG A 635 3.42 14.94 -6.95
N ARG A 636 2.80 15.96 -6.35
CA ARG A 636 3.43 16.77 -5.30
C ARG A 636 3.72 15.96 -4.04
N ILE A 637 2.75 15.22 -3.52
CA ILE A 637 2.91 14.36 -2.34
C ILE A 637 4.05 13.36 -2.60
N LEU A 638 4.04 12.76 -3.78
CA LEU A 638 5.03 11.77 -4.17
C LEU A 638 6.46 12.33 -4.31
N ILE A 639 6.60 13.54 -4.85
CA ILE A 639 7.91 14.23 -4.88
C ILE A 639 8.38 14.54 -3.46
N VAL A 640 7.47 14.91 -2.55
CA VAL A 640 7.81 15.18 -1.15
C VAL A 640 8.31 13.90 -0.46
N GLU A 641 7.65 12.78 -0.70
CA GLU A 641 8.00 11.49 -0.12
C GLU A 641 9.31 10.94 -0.71
N SER A 642 9.49 10.99 -2.04
CA SER A 642 10.66 10.40 -2.71
C SER A 642 11.99 11.15 -2.51
N LEU A 643 11.95 12.42 -2.13
CA LEU A 643 13.16 13.21 -1.85
C LEU A 643 13.67 13.06 -0.41
N GLY A 644 12.87 12.47 0.49
CA GLY A 644 13.26 12.22 1.87
C GLY A 644 14.26 11.08 2.07
N SER A 645 14.34 10.14 1.12
CA SER A 645 15.09 8.88 1.25
C SER A 645 16.48 8.90 0.63
N ASN A 646 16.70 9.68 -0.42
CA ASN A 646 17.87 9.52 -1.30
C ASN A 646 19.12 10.27 -0.84
N THR A 647 19.05 11.04 0.24
CA THR A 647 20.19 11.76 0.79
C THR A 647 20.48 11.30 2.21
N ILE A 648 20.77 10.01 2.43
CA ILE A 648 21.57 9.66 3.61
C ILE A 648 22.98 10.23 3.34
N THR A 649 23.21 11.46 3.82
CA THR A 649 24.56 12.03 3.85
C THR A 649 25.46 11.10 4.67
N LYS A 650 26.76 11.05 4.36
CA LYS A 650 27.80 10.22 5.03
C LYS A 650 27.85 10.30 6.58
N LYS A 651 27.00 11.13 7.22
CA LYS A 651 26.95 11.35 8.66
C LYS A 651 25.80 10.63 9.38
N SER A 652 25.14 9.66 8.75
CA SER A 652 24.20 8.70 9.39
C SER A 652 23.07 9.32 10.23
N GLN A 653 22.77 10.62 10.07
CA GLN A 653 21.61 11.24 10.70
C GLN A 653 20.49 11.36 9.67
N PRO A 654 19.30 10.83 9.97
CA PRO A 654 18.13 11.02 9.11
C PRO A 654 17.86 12.52 9.01
N HIS A 655 17.72 13.02 7.78
CA HIS A 655 17.34 14.41 7.56
C HIS A 655 16.05 14.71 8.30
N THR A 656 16.05 15.81 9.08
CA THR A 656 14.81 16.28 9.70
C THR A 656 13.79 16.60 8.59
N LEU A 657 12.49 16.46 8.87
CA LEU A 657 11.42 16.81 7.91
C LEU A 657 11.64 18.21 7.28
N ASN A 658 12.15 19.17 8.07
CA ASN A 658 12.48 20.52 7.62
C ASN A 658 13.66 20.57 6.63
N GLU A 659 14.65 19.69 6.77
CA GLU A 659 15.77 19.58 5.82
C GLU A 659 15.32 18.92 4.51
N ARG A 660 14.46 17.90 4.57
CA ARG A 660 13.84 17.29 3.38
C ARG A 660 13.02 18.32 2.59
N ILE A 661 12.25 19.15 3.29
CA ILE A 661 11.52 20.29 2.71
C ILE A 661 12.48 21.35 2.11
N SER A 662 13.71 21.48 2.63
CA SER A 662 14.71 22.41 2.09
C SER A 662 15.41 21.91 0.82
N PHE A 663 15.65 20.59 0.70
CA PHE A 663 16.13 19.97 -0.55
C PHE A 663 15.08 20.09 -1.65
N GLN A 664 13.82 19.87 -1.30
CA GLN A 664 12.67 20.15 -2.15
C GLN A 664 12.68 21.60 -2.68
N SER A 665 13.05 22.60 -1.87
CA SER A 665 13.10 23.99 -2.32
C SER A 665 14.25 24.30 -3.27
N GLN A 666 15.29 23.46 -3.34
CA GLN A 666 16.40 23.63 -4.29
C GLN A 666 16.09 23.02 -5.65
N GLU A 667 15.55 21.80 -5.71
CA GLU A 667 15.15 21.18 -6.98
C GLU A 667 13.94 21.92 -7.59
N MET A 668 13.01 22.40 -6.75
CA MET A 668 11.90 23.23 -7.21
C MET A 668 12.26 24.66 -7.64
N LYS A 669 13.50 25.12 -7.42
CA LYS A 669 13.92 26.46 -7.87
C LYS A 669 14.36 26.50 -9.33
N ASN A 670 14.91 25.42 -9.87
CA ASN A 670 15.55 25.45 -11.19
C ASN A 670 14.73 24.76 -12.29
N GLU A 671 14.06 23.64 -12.01
CA GLU A 671 13.31 22.87 -13.01
C GLU A 671 11.84 23.32 -13.18
N PRO A 672 11.05 23.58 -12.11
CA PRO A 672 9.64 23.94 -12.26
C PRO A 672 9.39 25.27 -12.95
N LEU A 673 10.26 26.26 -12.77
CA LEU A 673 10.10 27.54 -13.47
C LEU A 673 10.25 27.33 -14.98
N LYS A 674 11.15 26.43 -15.40
CA LYS A 674 11.33 26.03 -16.80
C LYS A 674 10.11 25.28 -17.32
N TYR A 675 9.59 24.29 -16.58
CA TYR A 675 8.34 23.60 -16.94
C TYR A 675 7.13 24.53 -16.96
N PHE A 676 7.04 25.46 -16.01
CA PHE A 676 5.97 26.46 -15.91
C PHE A 676 6.02 27.42 -17.10
N THR A 677 7.21 27.90 -17.44
CA THR A 677 7.45 28.74 -18.62
C THR A 677 7.09 27.98 -19.90
N GLN A 678 7.49 26.72 -20.02
CA GLN A 678 7.10 25.87 -21.16
C GLN A 678 5.58 25.68 -21.24
N LEU A 679 4.91 25.41 -20.12
CA LEU A 679 3.45 25.26 -20.09
C LEU A 679 2.74 26.56 -20.48
N ILE A 680 3.23 27.72 -20.03
CA ILE A 680 2.70 29.02 -20.43
C ILE A 680 2.90 29.26 -21.91
N ILE A 681 4.13 29.07 -22.44
CA ILE A 681 4.43 29.25 -23.86
C ILE A 681 3.52 28.37 -24.72
N ILE A 682 3.39 27.09 -24.38
CA ILE A 682 2.52 26.17 -25.09
C ILE A 682 1.06 26.66 -25.02
N SER A 683 0.57 27.04 -23.84
CA SER A 683 -0.79 27.57 -23.68
C SER A 683 -1.04 28.80 -24.53
N SER A 684 -0.09 29.74 -24.57
CA SER A 684 -0.15 30.93 -25.41
C SER A 684 -0.16 30.59 -26.90
N LEU A 685 0.63 29.61 -27.34
CA LEU A 685 0.62 29.16 -28.74
C LEU A 685 -0.74 28.55 -29.14
N TYR A 686 -1.34 27.73 -28.26
CA TYR A 686 -2.68 27.19 -28.51
C TYR A 686 -3.77 28.26 -28.48
N LEU A 687 -3.62 29.32 -27.66
CA LEU A 687 -4.51 30.48 -27.70
C LEU A 687 -4.44 31.19 -29.05
N VAL A 688 -3.23 31.46 -29.54
CA VAL A 688 -3.01 32.09 -30.85
C VAL A 688 -3.60 31.22 -31.97
N ALA A 689 -3.36 29.91 -31.95
CA ALA A 689 -3.95 28.98 -32.91
C ALA A 689 -5.50 29.01 -32.88
N SER A 690 -6.08 29.08 -31.67
CA SER A 690 -7.53 29.22 -31.51
C SER A 690 -8.05 30.52 -32.10
N LEU A 691 -7.36 31.64 -31.87
CA LEU A 691 -7.75 32.95 -32.43
C LEU A 691 -7.67 32.96 -33.95
N ILE A 692 -6.65 32.32 -34.54
CA ILE A 692 -6.54 32.16 -36.01
C ILE A 692 -7.72 31.33 -36.54
N LEU A 693 -8.01 30.18 -35.92
CA LEU A 693 -9.14 29.34 -36.32
C LEU A 693 -10.48 30.07 -36.18
N PHE A 694 -10.64 30.89 -35.14
CA PHE A 694 -11.82 31.74 -34.95
C PHE A 694 -11.99 32.74 -36.09
N GLN A 695 -10.93 33.47 -36.46
CA GLN A 695 -10.96 34.41 -37.58
C GLN A 695 -11.36 33.72 -38.89
N TYR A 696 -10.89 32.49 -39.14
CA TYR A 696 -11.29 31.70 -40.30
C TYR A 696 -12.78 31.32 -40.26
N VAL A 697 -13.31 30.95 -39.08
CA VAL A 697 -14.73 30.64 -38.90
C VAL A 697 -15.60 31.87 -39.11
N GLU A 698 -15.22 33.02 -38.52
CA GLU A 698 -15.96 34.27 -38.67
C GLU A 698 -15.94 34.78 -40.10
N ALA A 699 -14.77 34.80 -40.73
CA ALA A 699 -14.61 35.24 -42.12
C ALA A 699 -15.51 34.43 -43.07
N ASP A 700 -15.65 33.12 -42.87
CA ASP A 700 -16.56 32.27 -43.66
C ASP A 700 -18.04 32.56 -43.40
N THR A 701 -18.45 32.79 -42.13
CA THR A 701 -19.84 33.22 -41.83
C THR A 701 -20.17 34.58 -42.42
N LEU A 702 -19.21 35.50 -42.41
CA LEU A 702 -19.36 36.82 -43.00
C LEU A 702 -19.40 36.73 -44.54
N PHE A 703 -18.59 35.86 -45.14
CA PHE A 703 -18.62 35.58 -46.60
C PHE A 703 -19.92 34.91 -47.04
N LYS A 704 -20.44 33.95 -46.27
CA LYS A 704 -21.70 33.25 -46.59
C LYS A 704 -22.92 34.15 -46.51
N ASN A 705 -22.97 35.05 -45.52
CA ASN A 705 -24.05 36.01 -45.40
C ASN A 705 -24.04 37.08 -46.52
N ILE A 706 -22.94 37.23 -47.25
CA ILE A 706 -22.80 38.24 -48.31
C ILE A 706 -22.94 37.65 -49.72
N LEU A 707 -22.58 36.39 -49.96
CA LEU A 707 -22.40 35.89 -51.33
C LEU A 707 -23.22 34.68 -51.79
N PHE A 708 -23.83 33.86 -50.92
CA PHE A 708 -24.55 32.65 -51.39
C PHE A 708 -25.74 32.26 -50.52
N ASP A 709 -26.96 32.48 -51.03
CA ASP A 709 -28.24 32.13 -50.40
C ASP A 709 -28.78 30.74 -50.81
N HIS A 710 -27.92 29.79 -51.19
CA HIS A 710 -28.37 28.44 -51.57
C HIS A 710 -27.64 27.30 -50.85
N GLN A 711 -28.37 26.75 -49.88
CA GLN A 711 -28.44 25.40 -49.31
C GLN A 711 -27.32 24.35 -49.50
N ASP A 712 -26.94 23.81 -48.33
CA ASP A 712 -26.91 22.39 -47.95
C ASP A 712 -25.78 21.44 -48.35
N LYS A 713 -24.59 21.98 -48.61
CA LYS A 713 -23.36 21.22 -48.31
C LYS A 713 -22.41 22.08 -47.51
N THR A 714 -22.71 22.28 -46.23
CA THR A 714 -21.65 22.64 -45.28
C THR A 714 -20.60 21.54 -45.36
N SER A 715 -19.53 21.83 -46.09
CA SER A 715 -18.46 20.89 -46.37
C SER A 715 -17.97 20.33 -45.04
N PHE A 716 -17.75 19.02 -45.00
CA PHE A 716 -17.17 18.32 -43.87
C PHE A 716 -16.01 19.11 -43.22
N GLY A 717 -15.21 19.81 -44.06
CA GLY A 717 -14.14 20.72 -43.63
C GLY A 717 -14.55 21.82 -42.66
N LEU A 718 -15.70 22.48 -42.81
CA LEU A 718 -16.11 23.55 -41.88
C LEU A 718 -16.47 22.99 -40.50
N LYS A 719 -17.10 21.80 -40.46
CA LYS A 719 -17.37 21.10 -39.20
C LYS A 719 -16.05 20.72 -38.53
N THR A 720 -15.07 20.22 -39.28
CA THR A 720 -13.73 19.90 -38.78
C THR A 720 -13.01 21.14 -38.22
N VAL A 721 -13.04 22.28 -38.92
CA VAL A 721 -12.40 23.54 -38.45
C VAL A 721 -13.05 24.05 -37.16
N ARG A 722 -14.37 23.99 -37.05
CA ARG A 722 -15.07 24.37 -35.81
C ARG A 722 -14.71 23.45 -34.64
N ILE A 723 -14.68 22.14 -34.86
CA ILE A 723 -14.25 21.16 -33.83
C ILE A 723 -12.79 21.45 -33.42
N ALA A 724 -11.91 21.72 -34.39
CA ALA A 724 -10.52 22.06 -34.11
C ALA A 724 -10.38 23.34 -33.28
N PHE A 725 -11.15 24.38 -33.58
CA PHE A 725 -11.20 25.62 -32.79
C PHE A 725 -11.60 25.36 -31.33
N PHE A 726 -12.70 24.64 -31.11
CA PHE A 726 -13.14 24.34 -29.74
C PHE A 726 -12.15 23.45 -29.00
N PHE A 727 -11.51 22.52 -29.70
CA PHE A 727 -10.45 21.70 -29.13
C PHE A 727 -9.28 22.56 -28.66
N THR A 728 -8.74 23.42 -29.52
CA THR A 728 -7.59 24.27 -29.18
C THR A 728 -7.94 25.25 -28.05
N LEU A 729 -9.14 25.84 -28.07
CA LEU A 729 -9.58 26.78 -27.05
C LEU A 729 -9.75 26.10 -25.68
N THR A 730 -10.44 24.96 -25.66
CA THR A 730 -10.64 24.17 -24.44
C THR A 730 -9.30 23.69 -23.90
N TYR A 731 -8.40 23.22 -24.76
CA TYR A 731 -7.05 22.81 -24.38
C TYR A 731 -6.28 23.93 -23.70
N THR A 732 -6.33 25.14 -24.23
CA THR A 732 -5.72 26.33 -23.63
C THR A 732 -6.25 26.59 -22.23
N PHE A 733 -7.58 26.60 -22.03
CA PHE A 733 -8.17 26.85 -20.71
C PHE A 733 -7.75 25.80 -19.67
N VAL A 734 -7.76 24.52 -20.05
CA VAL A 734 -7.32 23.45 -19.15
C VAL A 734 -5.84 23.57 -18.82
N ARG A 735 -5.00 23.95 -19.80
CA ARG A 735 -3.58 24.19 -19.56
C ARG A 735 -3.36 25.36 -18.60
N PHE A 736 -4.06 26.48 -18.77
CA PHE A 736 -4.03 27.57 -17.79
C PHE A 736 -4.49 27.10 -16.41
N TYR A 737 -5.52 26.26 -16.33
CA TYR A 737 -5.97 25.68 -15.07
C TYR A 737 -4.89 24.80 -14.40
N VAL A 738 -4.19 23.97 -15.17
CA VAL A 738 -3.05 23.16 -14.70
C VAL A 738 -1.96 24.08 -14.16
N VAL A 739 -1.59 25.12 -14.90
CA VAL A 739 -0.57 26.12 -14.53
C VAL A 739 -0.94 26.82 -13.22
N VAL A 740 -2.18 27.30 -13.09
CA VAL A 740 -2.67 27.97 -11.87
C VAL A 740 -2.73 27.00 -10.69
N SER A 741 -3.17 25.76 -10.91
CA SER A 741 -3.25 24.74 -9.86
C SER A 741 -1.86 24.36 -9.36
N PHE A 742 -0.91 24.18 -10.27
CA PHE A 742 0.49 23.95 -9.95
C PHE A 742 1.09 25.13 -9.18
N PHE A 743 0.88 26.37 -9.66
CA PHE A 743 1.36 27.58 -8.99
C PHE A 743 0.78 27.73 -7.58
N ARG A 744 -0.52 27.46 -7.40
CA ARG A 744 -1.16 27.46 -6.07
C ARG A 744 -0.58 26.40 -5.15
N ALA A 745 -0.31 25.19 -5.68
CA ALA A 745 0.32 24.13 -4.91
C ALA A 745 1.74 24.51 -4.49
N TRP A 746 2.53 25.08 -5.40
CA TRP A 746 3.88 25.60 -5.16
C TRP A 746 3.89 26.75 -4.15
N TRP A 747 2.98 27.73 -4.30
CA TRP A 747 2.86 28.89 -3.44
C TRP A 747 2.48 28.53 -1.99
N ARG A 748 1.80 27.41 -1.73
CA ARG A 748 1.51 26.99 -0.35
C ARG A 748 2.75 26.57 0.43
N ILE A 749 3.79 26.10 -0.26
CA ILE A 749 5.00 25.53 0.34
C ILE A 749 5.99 26.64 0.72
N HIS A 750 6.12 27.64 -0.15
CA HIS A 750 7.17 28.66 -0.02
C HIS A 750 7.06 29.58 1.22
N PRO A 751 5.87 30.06 1.65
CA PRO A 751 5.72 30.96 2.79
C PRO A 751 6.06 30.30 4.13
N GLN A 752 5.83 29.00 4.27
CA GLN A 752 6.19 28.27 5.50
C GLN A 752 7.70 28.17 5.66
N GLU A 753 8.43 27.96 4.56
CA GLU A 753 9.88 27.93 4.58
C GLU A 753 10.47 29.32 4.89
N GLN A 754 9.90 30.39 4.33
CA GLN A 754 10.33 31.76 4.66
C GLN A 754 10.02 32.13 6.13
N LYS A 755 8.82 31.81 6.63
CA LYS A 755 8.47 32.04 8.04
C LYS A 755 9.35 31.24 8.99
N ASN A 756 9.71 30.00 8.65
CA ASN A 756 10.61 29.17 9.45
C ASN A 756 12.05 29.68 9.40
N ARG A 757 12.53 30.17 8.25
CA ARG A 757 13.85 30.84 8.13
C ARG A 757 13.88 32.14 8.94
N GLN A 758 12.80 32.92 8.91
CA GLN A 758 12.68 34.17 9.67
C GLN A 758 12.64 33.89 11.18
N ARG A 759 11.88 32.89 11.64
CA ARG A 759 11.91 32.43 13.05
C ARG A 759 13.28 31.91 13.49
N LYS A 760 13.98 31.14 12.64
CA LYS A 760 15.34 30.69 12.95
C LYS A 760 16.33 31.84 13.05
N ARG A 761 16.22 32.88 12.21
CA ARG A 761 17.03 34.10 12.34
C ARG A 761 16.75 34.82 13.65
N ILE A 762 15.47 35.00 14.01
CA ILE A 762 15.07 35.63 15.27
C ILE A 762 15.57 34.84 16.50
N LEU A 763 15.64 33.51 16.42
CA LEU A 763 16.13 32.66 17.51
C LEU A 763 17.67 32.51 17.54
N GLN A 764 18.38 32.97 16.51
CA GLN A 764 19.85 32.91 16.41
C GLN A 764 20.52 34.27 16.60
N GLU A 765 19.75 35.36 16.66
CA GLU A 765 20.27 36.64 17.12
C GLU A 765 20.48 36.56 18.64
N PRO A 766 21.69 36.89 19.16
CA PRO A 766 21.91 36.96 20.60
C PRO A 766 20.96 38.01 21.20
N ALA A 767 20.34 37.64 22.32
CA ALA A 767 19.34 38.44 23.02
C ALA A 767 19.84 39.84 23.40
#